data_AF-A0A0C4F902-F1
#
_entry.id   AF-A0A0C4F902-F1
#
_cell.length_a   1.000
_cell.length_b   1.000
_cell.length_c   1.000
_cell.angle_alpha   90.00
_cell.angle_beta   90.00
_cell.angle_gamma   90.00
#
_symmetry.space_group_name_H-M   'P 1'
#
loop_
_entity.id
_entity.type
_entity.pdbx_description
1 polymer ?
#
loop_
_entity_poly.entity_id
_entity_poly.type
_entity_poly.pdbx_seq_one_letter_code
_entity_poly.pdbx_strand_id
1 'polypeptide(L)'
;MDPSDTLVTRPLIPIQASSIHPIDLILPPLLIGLSLMIFDIQSKKLTRKASSNSHLFINQTLHARFLPSSSAHQFKYSLIQFGLDLDHLESAQLDIPHLFRFAKPANSPPLATRLRQFFDLSNWLKCIQIFSISPSSYFKNTNQTHSIKQSLFNQLEATFGIDDPHEKIGKVYLLSMPTYLGFTSINPLSIYFVIRNPPIHLIQSIHHSIGINELPNTQSGFQHEWIIPRAFHVSPFNDRSGSYKISLSDPFSNAKPDVQSDISLKFKIIFLTESGEKKFFATLNGTGKPLTTSNLIRIWSRYPIVLFLTSLRILYESFKLHMGKPRLDVYPRPEPVFDQEHAFKGPNPIQQGGHIGATGWQEPDWCSRWAQQIVVDYLTRRVNQIAESSAKISQSAHTLAPKNSPDTELTSLGSFVNLADEKVPASEEEEGEQQPSGRSERPSIVTVILQPADQTQATIEIAPSPDNEGSESGMVHETLTIQYGSAGFFTDLLVFPTPSIAQLVGDETEAAWKVSSMALFDRVFENSFVRQYQPLGSGPSPPPVRLSKTRAFVAGLINGLRRFYFRWLLSFITPEDRNLAQIRRRSSWFPPPNFVAIDGPFECDSSPIDRPGLLADLSLALRILILLINTISAELFSFFLFSHLFRFRFVDSKQPWLRLKRAIFRANRIPFNVPDLDRRIGSLRHPS
;
A
#
# COMPACT_ATOMS: atom_id res chain seq x y z
N MET A 1 6.83 32.53 -58.46
CA MET A 1 7.61 32.28 -57.23
C MET A 1 8.79 31.41 -57.63
N ASP A 2 9.96 31.74 -57.11
CA ASP A 2 11.25 31.21 -57.55
C ASP A 2 11.48 29.79 -56.99
N PRO A 3 12.04 28.82 -57.74
CA PRO A 3 12.20 27.43 -57.27
C PRO A 3 13.44 27.25 -56.35
N SER A 4 13.94 28.32 -55.75
CA SER A 4 15.22 28.39 -55.05
C SER A 4 15.13 28.11 -53.54
N ASP A 5 13.96 28.23 -52.91
CA ASP A 5 13.75 27.97 -51.48
C ASP A 5 13.59 26.46 -51.15
N THR A 6 14.60 25.68 -51.50
CA THR A 6 14.78 24.35 -50.89
C THR A 6 15.49 24.50 -49.55
N LEU A 7 14.82 24.14 -48.46
CA LEU A 7 15.37 24.16 -47.09
C LEU A 7 16.60 23.25 -46.97
N VAL A 8 17.80 23.81 -47.13
CA VAL A 8 19.06 23.08 -46.97
C VAL A 8 19.34 22.86 -45.48
N THR A 9 18.74 21.80 -44.93
CA THR A 9 19.05 21.32 -43.58
C THR A 9 20.46 20.73 -43.54
N ARG A 10 21.47 21.55 -43.26
CA ARG A 10 22.82 21.07 -42.95
C ARG A 10 22.80 20.35 -41.60
N PRO A 11 23.29 19.10 -41.48
CA PRO A 11 23.36 18.42 -40.20
C PRO A 11 24.35 19.15 -39.27
N LEU A 12 24.01 19.22 -37.98
CA LEU A 12 24.81 19.94 -36.97
C LEU A 12 26.21 19.34 -36.75
N ILE A 13 26.46 18.13 -37.27
CA ILE A 13 27.73 17.41 -37.23
C ILE A 13 28.01 16.91 -38.66
N PRO A 14 29.18 17.19 -39.26
CA PRO A 14 29.48 16.91 -40.67
C PRO A 14 29.90 15.45 -40.88
N ILE A 15 29.06 14.50 -40.49
CA ILE A 15 29.26 13.06 -40.74
C ILE A 15 28.25 12.63 -41.80
N GLN A 16 28.74 12.09 -42.92
CA GLN A 16 27.86 11.46 -43.91
C GLN A 16 27.29 10.16 -43.31
N ALA A 17 25.97 9.98 -43.36
CA ALA A 17 25.32 8.82 -42.74
C ALA A 17 25.81 7.46 -43.30
N SER A 18 26.39 7.45 -44.51
CA SER A 18 27.02 6.29 -45.15
C SER A 18 28.40 5.91 -44.59
N SER A 19 29.02 6.74 -43.74
CA SER A 19 30.37 6.51 -43.18
C SER A 19 30.38 6.09 -41.71
N ILE A 20 29.21 5.82 -41.11
CA ILE A 20 29.11 5.31 -39.73
C ILE A 20 28.93 3.80 -39.80
N HIS A 21 29.97 3.03 -39.50
CA HIS A 21 29.85 1.59 -39.36
C HIS A 21 29.29 1.23 -37.98
N PRO A 22 28.66 0.03 -37.82
CA PRO A 22 28.20 -0.43 -36.51
C PRO A 22 29.31 -0.46 -35.45
N ILE A 23 30.57 -0.65 -35.87
CA ILE A 23 31.72 -0.63 -34.96
C ILE A 23 32.00 0.76 -34.40
N ASP A 24 31.74 1.85 -35.14
CA ASP A 24 31.94 3.22 -34.68
C ASP A 24 30.92 3.63 -33.61
N LEU A 25 29.77 2.94 -33.58
CA LEU A 25 28.75 3.10 -32.55
C LEU A 25 29.02 2.22 -31.31
N ILE A 26 29.67 1.06 -31.47
CA ILE A 26 29.91 0.06 -30.41
C ILE A 26 31.28 0.26 -29.72
N LEU A 27 32.31 0.66 -30.46
CA LEU A 27 33.68 0.74 -29.97
C LEU A 27 33.88 1.86 -28.92
N PRO A 28 33.38 3.10 -29.10
CA PRO A 28 33.52 4.14 -28.08
C PRO A 28 32.94 3.77 -26.71
N PRO A 29 31.68 3.29 -26.56
CA PRO A 29 31.17 2.89 -25.24
C PRO A 29 31.90 1.67 -24.67
N LEU A 30 32.42 0.76 -25.51
CA LEU A 30 33.24 -0.38 -25.06
C LEU A 30 34.61 0.09 -24.51
N LEU A 31 35.26 1.04 -25.18
CA LEU A 31 36.52 1.64 -24.71
C LEU A 31 36.33 2.46 -23.43
N ILE A 32 35.21 3.19 -23.30
CA ILE A 32 34.84 3.88 -22.05
C ILE A 32 34.60 2.86 -20.93
N GLY A 33 33.85 1.78 -21.19
CA GLY A 33 33.65 0.71 -20.21
C GLY A 33 34.96 0.06 -19.75
N LEU A 34 35.88 -0.19 -20.69
CA LEU A 34 37.20 -0.74 -20.39
C LEU A 34 38.07 0.23 -19.59
N SER A 35 38.05 1.54 -19.90
CA SER A 35 38.83 2.53 -19.16
C SER A 35 38.32 2.69 -17.72
N LEU A 36 37.00 2.68 -17.51
CA LEU A 36 36.39 2.66 -16.18
C LEU A 36 36.74 1.40 -15.38
N MET A 37 36.78 0.23 -16.03
CA MET A 37 37.25 -1.01 -15.39
C MET A 37 38.72 -0.96 -14.97
N ILE A 38 39.60 -0.46 -15.84
CA ILE A 38 41.02 -0.29 -15.53
C ILE A 38 41.19 0.71 -14.37
N PHE A 39 40.44 1.82 -14.41
CA PHE A 39 40.40 2.78 -13.31
C PHE A 39 39.93 2.16 -11.99
N ASP A 40 38.87 1.36 -11.97
CA ASP A 40 38.37 0.72 -10.75
C ASP A 40 39.35 -0.35 -10.20
N ILE A 41 40.09 -1.05 -11.07
CA ILE A 41 41.18 -1.95 -10.68
C ILE A 41 42.35 -1.19 -10.01
N GLN A 42 42.60 0.05 -10.43
CA GLN A 42 43.73 0.86 -9.97
C GLN A 42 43.39 1.78 -8.78
N SER A 43 42.18 2.33 -8.72
CA SER A 43 41.83 3.50 -7.90
C SER A 43 41.59 3.22 -6.42
N LYS A 44 41.17 2.00 -6.04
CA LYS A 44 41.01 1.62 -4.62
C LYS A 44 41.11 0.11 -4.43
N LYS A 45 42.19 -0.35 -3.79
CA LYS A 45 42.30 -1.73 -3.30
C LYS A 45 41.54 -1.85 -1.99
N LEU A 46 40.51 -2.72 -1.95
CA LEU A 46 39.82 -3.07 -0.71
C LEU A 46 40.80 -3.59 0.34
N THR A 47 40.59 -3.23 1.61
CA THR A 47 41.44 -3.75 2.69
C THR A 47 41.28 -5.27 2.79
N ARG A 48 42.36 -6.00 3.11
CA ARG A 48 42.35 -7.48 3.20
C ARG A 48 41.25 -7.98 4.14
N LYS A 49 41.03 -7.26 5.27
CA LYS A 49 39.99 -7.53 6.28
C LYS A 49 38.57 -7.28 5.76
N ALA A 50 38.31 -6.18 5.05
CA ALA A 50 36.98 -5.90 4.51
C ALA A 50 36.61 -6.88 3.38
N SER A 51 37.61 -7.26 2.58
CA SER A 51 37.50 -8.24 1.49
C SER A 51 37.32 -9.69 1.97
N SER A 52 37.96 -10.10 3.07
CA SER A 52 37.75 -11.42 3.68
C SER A 52 36.41 -11.55 4.41
N ASN A 53 35.86 -10.42 4.89
CA ASN A 53 34.64 -10.41 5.66
C ASN A 53 33.36 -10.32 4.83
N SER A 54 33.48 -10.07 3.52
CA SER A 54 32.37 -9.84 2.59
C SER A 54 32.54 -10.70 1.34
N HIS A 55 31.46 -11.24 0.78
CA HIS A 55 31.50 -12.25 -0.27
C HIS A 55 30.45 -12.03 -1.36
N LEU A 56 30.77 -12.47 -2.58
CA LEU A 56 29.90 -12.55 -3.74
C LEU A 56 29.45 -13.99 -3.94
N PHE A 57 28.16 -14.23 -3.79
CA PHE A 57 27.54 -15.55 -3.95
C PHE A 57 27.00 -15.74 -5.36
N ILE A 58 27.34 -16.89 -5.96
CA ILE A 58 26.68 -17.42 -7.15
C ILE A 58 25.81 -18.58 -6.69
N ASN A 59 24.56 -18.29 -6.36
CA ASN A 59 23.60 -19.25 -5.83
C ASN A 59 22.80 -19.90 -6.97
N GLN A 60 22.51 -21.19 -6.84
CA GLN A 60 21.46 -21.86 -7.61
C GLN A 60 20.20 -21.92 -6.75
N THR A 61 19.14 -21.30 -7.25
CA THR A 61 17.82 -21.35 -6.65
C THR A 61 16.99 -22.41 -7.38
N LEU A 62 16.37 -23.30 -6.62
CA LEU A 62 15.41 -24.29 -7.12
C LEU A 62 14.06 -24.03 -6.46
N HIS A 63 12.99 -24.03 -7.26
CA HIS A 63 11.61 -23.98 -6.79
C HIS A 63 10.87 -25.22 -7.28
N ALA A 64 10.11 -25.86 -6.40
CA ALA A 64 9.21 -26.96 -6.73
C ALA A 64 7.86 -26.76 -6.03
N ARG A 65 6.77 -26.76 -6.80
CA ARG A 65 5.39 -26.87 -6.31
C ARG A 65 4.98 -28.33 -6.40
N PHE A 66 4.38 -28.85 -5.33
CA PHE A 66 3.82 -30.20 -5.30
C PHE A 66 2.29 -30.18 -5.25
N LEU A 67 1.67 -29.15 -4.65
CA LEU A 67 0.21 -29.06 -4.53
C LEU A 67 -0.39 -27.79 -5.18
N PRO A 68 -1.58 -27.90 -5.81
CA PRO A 68 -2.27 -29.15 -6.13
C PRO A 68 -1.48 -29.97 -7.16
N SER A 69 -1.50 -31.31 -7.04
CA SER A 69 -0.62 -32.24 -7.76
C SER A 69 -0.70 -32.12 -9.28
N SER A 70 -1.88 -31.75 -9.78
CA SER A 70 -2.11 -31.49 -11.19
C SER A 70 -1.26 -30.31 -11.71
N SER A 71 -0.99 -29.30 -10.86
CA SER A 71 -0.17 -28.10 -11.13
C SER A 71 1.29 -28.21 -10.67
N ALA A 72 1.79 -29.44 -10.49
CA ALA A 72 3.17 -29.66 -10.12
C ALA A 72 4.12 -29.00 -11.14
N HIS A 73 5.04 -28.18 -10.64
CA HIS A 73 5.95 -27.39 -11.48
C HIS A 73 7.28 -27.21 -10.76
N GLN A 74 8.36 -27.30 -11.52
CA GLN A 74 9.72 -27.16 -11.00
C GLN A 74 10.55 -26.32 -11.96
N PHE A 75 11.29 -25.36 -11.42
CA PHE A 75 12.23 -24.55 -12.21
C PHE A 75 13.45 -24.16 -11.38
N LYS A 76 14.58 -23.99 -12.07
CA LYS A 76 15.89 -23.64 -11.49
C LYS A 76 16.46 -22.42 -12.20
N TYR A 77 17.04 -21.50 -11.44
CA TYR A 77 17.75 -20.34 -11.97
C TYR A 77 18.95 -19.98 -11.10
N SER A 78 19.92 -19.29 -11.69
CA SER A 78 21.04 -18.73 -10.94
C SER A 78 20.66 -17.36 -10.38
N LEU A 79 21.09 -17.09 -9.15
CA LEU A 79 20.89 -15.85 -8.43
C LEU A 79 22.25 -15.32 -7.95
N ILE A 80 22.48 -14.02 -8.08
CA ILE A 80 23.67 -13.36 -7.54
C ILE A 80 23.26 -12.59 -6.29
N GLN A 81 23.93 -12.88 -5.17
CA GLN A 81 23.71 -12.20 -3.89
C GLN A 81 25.04 -11.76 -3.30
N PHE A 82 24.99 -10.70 -2.52
CA PHE A 82 26.13 -10.09 -1.85
C PHE A 82 25.95 -10.38 -0.36
N GLY A 83 26.93 -11.05 0.25
CA GLY A 83 27.04 -11.22 1.69
C GLY A 83 28.01 -10.20 2.25
N LEU A 84 27.55 -9.29 3.09
CA LEU A 84 28.29 -8.07 3.43
C LEU A 84 28.37 -7.89 4.93
N ASP A 85 29.56 -7.56 5.40
CA ASP A 85 29.78 -7.11 6.77
C ASP A 85 29.22 -5.68 6.90
N LEU A 86 28.16 -5.49 7.71
CA LEU A 86 27.46 -4.20 7.77
C LEU A 86 28.37 -3.06 8.23
N ASP A 87 29.29 -3.33 9.16
CA ASP A 87 30.22 -2.32 9.66
C ASP A 87 31.19 -1.85 8.57
N HIS A 88 31.62 -2.73 7.67
CA HIS A 88 32.44 -2.36 6.51
C HIS A 88 31.62 -1.70 5.39
N LEU A 89 30.34 -2.06 5.24
CA LEU A 89 29.43 -1.48 4.26
C LEU A 89 29.10 -0.02 4.60
N GLU A 90 28.66 0.24 5.83
CA GLU A 90 28.22 1.58 6.26
C GLU A 90 29.40 2.56 6.42
N SER A 91 30.59 2.06 6.75
CA SER A 91 31.83 2.86 6.76
C SER A 91 32.45 3.08 5.37
N ALA A 92 31.77 2.70 4.28
CA ALA A 92 32.23 2.84 2.89
C ALA A 92 33.59 2.17 2.59
N GLN A 93 34.00 1.20 3.41
CA GLN A 93 35.22 0.42 3.17
C GLN A 93 35.07 -0.53 1.98
N LEU A 94 33.82 -0.93 1.65
CA LEU A 94 33.49 -1.77 0.51
C LEU A 94 33.27 -1.00 -0.81
N ASP A 95 33.19 0.34 -0.78
CA ASP A 95 32.92 1.15 -1.96
C ASP A 95 34.05 1.07 -3.00
N ILE A 96 33.70 0.71 -4.24
CA ILE A 96 34.52 0.72 -5.46
C ILE A 96 33.84 1.67 -6.47
N PRO A 97 34.52 2.69 -7.02
CA PRO A 97 33.88 3.89 -7.58
C PRO A 97 32.69 3.65 -8.53
N HIS A 98 32.86 2.84 -9.59
CA HIS A 98 31.79 2.55 -10.55
C HIS A 98 31.18 1.15 -10.36
N LEU A 99 31.94 0.18 -9.80
CA LEU A 99 31.43 -1.18 -9.62
C LEU A 99 30.42 -1.34 -8.48
N PHE A 100 30.70 -0.86 -7.27
CA PHE A 100 29.87 -1.14 -6.07
C PHE A 100 29.88 0.02 -5.08
N ARG A 101 28.69 0.49 -4.68
CA ARG A 101 28.59 1.58 -3.70
C ARG A 101 27.47 1.38 -2.69
N PHE A 102 27.73 1.73 -1.43
CA PHE A 102 26.69 1.98 -0.44
C PHE A 102 26.00 3.32 -0.74
N ALA A 103 24.77 3.24 -1.26
CA ALA A 103 23.97 4.40 -1.61
C ALA A 103 23.26 4.93 -0.37
N LYS A 104 23.79 6.02 0.19
CA LYS A 104 23.08 6.80 1.22
C LYS A 104 21.73 7.28 0.64
N PRO A 105 20.63 7.26 1.41
CA PRO A 105 19.34 7.73 0.93
C PRO A 105 19.43 9.23 0.66
N ALA A 106 19.51 9.61 -0.61
CA ALA A 106 19.44 10.99 -1.02
C ALA A 106 17.98 11.46 -0.92
N ASN A 107 17.76 12.62 -0.28
CA ASN A 107 16.50 13.36 -0.40
C ASN A 107 16.22 13.51 -1.89
N SER A 108 15.23 12.77 -2.40
CA SER A 108 15.09 12.56 -3.83
C SER A 108 14.93 13.90 -4.56
N PRO A 109 15.90 14.34 -5.38
CA PRO A 109 15.84 15.67 -5.95
C PRO A 109 14.68 15.71 -6.96
N PRO A 110 14.01 16.87 -7.11
CA PRO A 110 12.84 16.99 -7.96
C PRO A 110 13.16 16.59 -9.40
N LEU A 111 12.14 16.14 -10.13
CA LEU A 111 12.29 15.50 -11.45
C LEU A 111 13.05 16.39 -12.46
N ALA A 112 12.87 17.72 -12.38
CA ALA A 112 13.63 18.70 -13.15
C ALA A 112 15.15 18.66 -12.87
N THR A 113 15.56 18.48 -11.62
CA THR A 113 16.98 18.35 -11.23
C THR A 113 17.57 17.04 -11.71
N ARG A 114 16.80 15.94 -11.70
CA ARG A 114 17.23 14.66 -12.31
C ARG A 114 17.48 14.81 -13.80
N LEU A 115 16.54 15.41 -14.53
CA LEU A 115 16.70 15.69 -15.96
C LEU A 115 17.93 16.58 -16.24
N ARG A 116 18.17 17.60 -15.41
CA ARG A 116 19.36 18.46 -15.55
C ARG A 116 20.68 17.72 -15.27
N GLN A 117 20.70 16.79 -14.31
CA GLN A 117 21.86 15.94 -14.02
C GLN A 117 22.16 14.93 -15.15
N PHE A 118 21.15 14.47 -15.89
CA PHE A 118 21.33 13.58 -17.04
C PHE A 118 22.13 14.21 -18.20
N PHE A 119 22.14 15.54 -18.34
CA PHE A 119 22.86 16.24 -19.41
C PHE A 119 24.26 16.74 -19.03
N ASP A 120 24.69 16.52 -17.78
CA ASP A 120 26.03 16.91 -17.31
C ASP A 120 26.95 15.68 -17.32
N LEU A 121 27.84 15.60 -18.33
CA LEU A 121 28.81 14.50 -18.49
C LEU A 121 29.65 14.23 -17.23
N SER A 122 29.98 15.27 -16.46
CA SER A 122 30.84 15.18 -15.28
C SER A 122 30.14 14.54 -14.08
N ASN A 123 28.82 14.67 -14.02
CA ASN A 123 27.96 14.03 -13.04
C ASN A 123 27.47 12.66 -13.54
N TRP A 124 27.23 12.51 -14.85
CA TRP A 124 26.86 11.23 -15.47
C TRP A 124 27.87 10.13 -15.15
N LEU A 125 29.17 10.38 -15.30
CA LEU A 125 30.23 9.42 -14.93
C LEU A 125 30.21 9.05 -13.44
N LYS A 126 29.91 10.00 -12.54
CA LYS A 126 29.77 9.74 -11.09
C LYS A 126 28.47 9.01 -10.71
N CYS A 127 27.48 9.00 -11.62
CA CYS A 127 26.19 8.34 -11.45
C CYS A 127 26.17 6.91 -12.01
N ILE A 128 27.11 6.51 -12.87
CA ILE A 128 27.23 5.12 -13.34
C ILE A 128 27.71 4.23 -12.18
N GLN A 129 26.74 3.56 -11.54
CA GLN A 129 26.98 2.57 -10.50
C GLN A 129 26.39 1.24 -10.97
N ILE A 130 27.27 0.25 -11.18
CA ILE A 130 26.89 -1.07 -11.66
C ILE A 130 26.08 -1.79 -10.59
N PHE A 131 26.59 -1.88 -9.37
CA PHE A 131 25.91 -2.44 -8.21
C PHE A 131 25.79 -1.37 -7.11
N SER A 132 24.65 -1.33 -6.43
CA SER A 132 24.49 -0.50 -5.23
C SER A 132 23.55 -1.13 -4.22
N ILE A 133 23.68 -0.73 -2.96
CA ILE A 133 22.79 -1.13 -1.87
C ILE A 133 22.39 0.12 -1.10
N SER A 134 21.09 0.29 -0.86
CA SER A 134 20.53 1.42 -0.10
C SER A 134 19.78 0.95 1.14
N PRO A 135 19.81 1.70 2.26
CA PRO A 135 19.01 1.40 3.44
C PRO A 135 17.49 1.31 3.17
N SER A 136 17.00 2.16 2.27
CA SER A 136 15.59 2.21 1.84
C SER A 136 15.09 0.91 1.20
N SER A 137 15.99 0.04 0.73
CA SER A 137 15.65 -1.27 0.17
C SER A 137 15.22 -2.29 1.24
N TYR A 138 15.46 -2.02 2.52
CA TYR A 138 15.20 -2.91 3.65
C TYR A 138 14.21 -2.29 4.63
N PHE A 139 14.48 -1.05 5.03
CA PHE A 139 13.74 -0.32 6.05
C PHE A 139 13.12 0.93 5.43
N LYS A 140 11.79 0.98 5.36
CA LYS A 140 11.07 2.14 4.79
C LYS A 140 11.14 3.39 5.65
N ASN A 141 11.39 3.23 6.95
CA ASN A 141 11.42 4.34 7.92
C ASN A 141 12.80 5.02 8.05
N THR A 142 13.71 4.83 7.09
CA THR A 142 15.08 5.40 7.11
C THR A 142 15.14 6.93 6.91
N ASN A 143 14.01 7.63 6.99
CA ASN A 143 13.96 9.09 7.03
C ASN A 143 14.65 9.67 8.28
N GLN A 144 14.79 8.87 9.35
CA GLN A 144 15.50 9.26 10.58
C GLN A 144 16.87 8.54 10.75
N THR A 145 17.06 7.37 10.15
CA THR A 145 18.29 6.56 10.31
C THR A 145 18.93 6.19 8.96
N HIS A 146 20.15 6.69 8.71
CA HIS A 146 20.94 6.32 7.52
C HIS A 146 21.62 4.93 7.60
N SER A 147 21.42 4.19 8.70
CA SER A 147 22.07 2.92 9.01
C SER A 147 21.07 1.75 8.96
N ILE A 148 21.47 0.68 8.26
CA ILE A 148 20.79 -0.62 8.24
C ILE A 148 20.99 -1.31 9.59
N LYS A 149 22.21 -1.25 10.16
CA LYS A 149 22.55 -1.84 11.46
C LYS A 149 21.71 -1.24 12.60
N GLN A 150 21.57 0.09 12.67
CA GLN A 150 20.71 0.73 13.65
C GLN A 150 19.25 0.31 13.49
N SER A 151 18.72 0.32 12.26
CA SER A 151 17.31 -0.04 12.02
C SER A 151 17.01 -1.50 12.38
N LEU A 152 17.97 -2.41 12.13
CA LEU A 152 17.92 -3.79 12.60
C LEU A 152 17.92 -3.87 14.13
N PHE A 153 18.80 -3.12 14.79
CA PHE A 153 18.94 -3.15 16.26
C PHE A 153 17.69 -2.60 16.97
N ASN A 154 17.13 -1.49 16.48
CA ASN A 154 15.83 -0.98 16.95
C ASN A 154 14.71 -2.03 16.79
N GLN A 155 14.74 -2.82 15.71
CA GLN A 155 13.78 -3.92 15.52
C GLN A 155 14.05 -5.10 16.46
N LEU A 156 15.31 -5.44 16.75
CA LEU A 156 15.67 -6.50 17.71
C LEU A 156 15.22 -6.16 19.14
N GLU A 157 15.38 -4.90 19.54
CA GLU A 157 14.90 -4.36 20.80
C GLU A 157 13.37 -4.39 20.86
N ALA A 158 12.69 -3.70 19.92
CA ALA A 158 11.23 -3.54 19.95
C ALA A 158 10.42 -4.81 19.67
N THR A 159 10.94 -5.75 18.86
CA THR A 159 10.20 -6.98 18.46
C THR A 159 10.56 -8.19 19.31
N PHE A 160 11.79 -8.26 19.83
CA PHE A 160 12.31 -9.46 20.50
C PHE A 160 12.81 -9.22 21.93
N GLY A 161 12.73 -7.99 22.47
CA GLY A 161 13.13 -7.70 23.84
C GLY A 161 14.61 -7.96 24.11
N ILE A 162 15.47 -7.76 23.11
CA ILE A 162 16.92 -7.85 23.29
C ILE A 162 17.42 -6.49 23.77
N ASP A 163 17.55 -6.32 25.09
CA ASP A 163 18.13 -5.11 25.69
C ASP A 163 19.56 -4.89 25.16
N ASP A 164 19.95 -3.65 24.91
CA ASP A 164 21.29 -3.22 24.49
C ASP A 164 21.93 -4.09 23.39
N PRO A 165 21.30 -4.18 22.20
CA PRO A 165 21.83 -4.97 21.08
C PRO A 165 23.23 -4.49 20.64
N HIS A 166 23.53 -3.20 20.82
CA HIS A 166 24.81 -2.57 20.48
C HIS A 166 26.02 -3.15 21.21
N GLU A 167 25.87 -3.54 22.48
CA GLU A 167 26.97 -4.11 23.27
C GLU A 167 27.08 -5.62 23.11
N LYS A 168 25.94 -6.30 22.94
CA LYS A 168 25.84 -7.77 22.95
C LYS A 168 26.09 -8.40 21.57
N ILE A 169 26.06 -7.62 20.48
CA ILE A 169 26.23 -8.09 19.10
C ILE A 169 27.59 -7.65 18.55
N GLY A 170 28.49 -8.61 18.32
CA GLY A 170 29.83 -8.31 17.81
C GLY A 170 29.86 -7.95 16.32
N LYS A 171 29.20 -8.75 15.47
CA LYS A 171 29.21 -8.58 14.01
C LYS A 171 27.87 -8.94 13.38
N VAL A 172 27.44 -8.14 12.41
CA VAL A 172 26.25 -8.41 11.59
C VAL A 172 26.65 -8.62 10.13
N TYR A 173 26.22 -9.72 9.54
CA TYR A 173 26.48 -10.06 8.15
C TYR A 173 25.16 -10.19 7.36
N LEU A 174 24.97 -9.31 6.38
CA LEU A 174 23.78 -9.21 5.54
C LEU A 174 23.99 -9.95 4.22
N LEU A 175 23.21 -11.00 3.97
CA LEU A 175 23.05 -11.59 2.63
C LEU A 175 21.86 -10.95 1.92
N SER A 176 22.07 -10.34 0.75
CA SER A 176 20.99 -9.72 -0.02
C SER A 176 21.30 -9.55 -1.52
N MET A 177 20.30 -9.15 -2.31
CA MET A 177 20.51 -8.73 -3.70
C MET A 177 20.88 -7.25 -3.81
N PRO A 178 21.82 -6.85 -4.68
CA PRO A 178 22.09 -5.46 -4.98
C PRO A 178 21.05 -4.88 -5.96
N THR A 179 20.90 -3.56 -5.94
CA THR A 179 20.37 -2.79 -7.07
C THR A 179 21.36 -2.83 -8.22
N TYR A 180 20.87 -2.98 -9.46
CA TYR A 180 21.72 -3.15 -10.65
C TYR A 180 21.48 -2.05 -11.67
N LEU A 181 22.50 -1.24 -12.00
CA LEU A 181 22.40 -0.10 -12.91
C LEU A 181 21.21 0.83 -12.59
N GLY A 182 20.99 1.08 -11.29
CA GLY A 182 19.84 1.86 -10.78
C GLY A 182 18.49 1.13 -10.79
N PHE A 183 18.40 -0.08 -11.34
CA PHE A 183 17.20 -0.91 -11.31
C PHE A 183 17.19 -1.83 -10.08
N THR A 184 16.30 -1.54 -9.14
CA THR A 184 16.08 -2.40 -7.96
C THR A 184 15.12 -3.52 -8.34
N SER A 185 15.68 -4.72 -8.58
CA SER A 185 14.90 -5.96 -8.77
C SER A 185 14.09 -6.31 -7.52
N ILE A 186 13.06 -7.15 -7.67
CA ILE A 186 12.48 -7.89 -6.55
C ILE A 186 13.64 -8.60 -5.81
N ASN A 187 13.76 -8.34 -4.51
CA ASN A 187 14.76 -8.93 -3.62
C ASN A 187 14.08 -10.05 -2.81
N PRO A 188 14.12 -11.32 -3.26
CA PRO A 188 13.22 -12.36 -2.76
C PRO A 188 13.52 -12.80 -1.32
N LEU A 189 14.76 -12.59 -0.85
CA LEU A 189 15.21 -13.01 0.47
C LEU A 189 16.42 -12.19 0.91
N SER A 190 16.36 -11.64 2.12
CA SER A 190 17.52 -11.15 2.86
C SER A 190 17.70 -11.96 4.15
N ILE A 191 18.94 -12.12 4.60
CA ILE A 191 19.28 -12.86 5.83
C ILE A 191 20.33 -12.05 6.59
N TYR A 192 20.11 -11.86 7.90
CA TYR A 192 21.03 -11.19 8.81
C TYR A 192 21.61 -12.21 9.80
N PHE A 193 22.87 -12.57 9.61
CA PHE A 193 23.60 -13.40 10.57
C PHE A 193 24.13 -12.48 11.68
N VAL A 194 23.60 -12.63 12.90
CA VAL A 194 23.93 -11.79 14.05
C VAL A 194 24.86 -12.57 14.98
N ILE A 195 26.17 -12.34 14.82
CA ILE A 195 27.20 -13.09 15.53
C ILE A 195 27.32 -12.56 16.97
N ARG A 196 26.87 -13.40 17.90
CA ARG A 196 26.91 -13.25 19.37
C ARG A 196 27.42 -14.57 19.97
N ASN A 197 27.72 -14.60 21.27
CA ASN A 197 27.84 -15.85 22.03
C ASN A 197 26.60 -16.00 22.95
N PRO A 198 25.71 -16.99 22.74
CA PRO A 198 25.59 -17.84 21.55
C PRO A 198 25.13 -17.04 20.31
N PRO A 199 25.35 -17.53 19.08
CA PRO A 199 24.98 -16.81 17.86
C PRO A 199 23.47 -16.76 17.68
N ILE A 200 22.97 -15.67 17.10
CA ILE A 200 21.55 -15.48 16.81
C ILE A 200 21.41 -15.35 15.29
N HIS A 201 20.65 -16.24 14.66
CA HIS A 201 20.46 -16.21 13.21
C HIS A 201 19.10 -15.59 12.88
N LEU A 202 19.10 -14.34 12.42
CA LEU A 202 17.86 -13.63 12.08
C LEU A 202 17.60 -13.65 10.58
N ILE A 203 16.59 -14.40 10.16
CA ILE A 203 16.12 -14.36 8.78
C ILE A 203 15.14 -13.18 8.65
N GLN A 204 15.28 -12.34 7.63
CA GLN A 204 14.40 -11.18 7.43
C GLN A 204 13.93 -11.08 5.98
N SER A 205 12.71 -11.55 5.70
CA SER A 205 12.12 -11.40 4.39
C SER A 205 11.56 -9.98 4.21
N ILE A 206 12.34 -9.14 3.52
CA ILE A 206 12.05 -7.79 3.00
C ILE A 206 11.66 -6.73 4.06
N HIS A 207 10.71 -6.99 4.95
CA HIS A 207 10.29 -6.06 6.02
C HIS A 207 10.07 -6.71 7.39
N HIS A 208 10.12 -8.05 7.51
CA HIS A 208 9.75 -8.74 8.74
C HIS A 208 10.74 -9.83 9.15
N SER A 209 11.04 -9.85 10.44
CA SER A 209 11.92 -10.80 11.09
C SER A 209 11.25 -12.16 11.28
N ILE A 210 12.03 -13.23 11.14
CA ILE A 210 11.57 -14.61 11.06
C ILE A 210 12.49 -15.47 11.94
N GLY A 211 12.02 -15.77 13.15
CA GLY A 211 12.58 -16.79 14.04
C GLY A 211 13.74 -16.32 14.93
N ILE A 212 13.66 -16.72 16.21
CA ILE A 212 14.80 -16.82 17.15
C ILE A 212 14.85 -18.22 17.78
N ASN A 213 13.69 -18.85 18.00
CA ASN A 213 13.57 -20.15 18.68
C ASN A 213 13.91 -21.32 17.74
N GLU A 214 15.19 -21.68 17.70
CA GLU A 214 15.71 -22.82 16.93
C GLU A 214 15.24 -24.16 17.49
N LEU A 215 14.92 -25.10 16.58
CA LEU A 215 14.83 -26.52 16.89
C LEU A 215 16.19 -27.17 16.61
N PRO A 216 16.84 -27.79 17.60
CA PRO A 216 18.14 -28.44 17.38
C PRO A 216 17.96 -29.66 16.45
N ASN A 217 18.63 -29.66 15.30
CA ASN A 217 18.58 -30.77 14.35
C ASN A 217 19.97 -31.09 13.77
N THR A 218 20.63 -32.09 14.34
CA THR A 218 21.99 -32.53 13.95
C THR A 218 22.04 -33.43 12.70
N GLN A 219 20.91 -33.81 12.10
CA GLN A 219 20.88 -34.92 11.13
C GLN A 219 20.92 -34.51 9.64
N SER A 220 20.87 -33.22 9.29
CA SER A 220 20.57 -32.80 7.90
C SER A 220 21.61 -31.94 7.17
N GLY A 221 22.76 -31.65 7.78
CA GLY A 221 23.80 -30.77 7.18
C GLY A 221 23.38 -29.30 7.06
N PHE A 222 22.31 -28.92 7.78
CA PHE A 222 21.93 -27.58 8.18
C PHE A 222 22.12 -27.51 9.70
N GLN A 223 22.59 -26.39 10.23
CA GLN A 223 22.81 -26.21 11.67
C GLN A 223 21.56 -25.70 12.39
N HIS A 224 20.74 -24.90 11.71
CA HIS A 224 19.60 -24.20 12.29
C HIS A 224 18.31 -24.56 11.55
N GLU A 225 17.24 -24.78 12.30
CA GLU A 225 15.93 -25.14 11.75
C GLU A 225 14.78 -24.51 12.56
N TRP A 226 13.80 -23.94 11.87
CA TRP A 226 12.62 -23.31 12.46
C TRP A 226 11.35 -23.79 11.79
N ILE A 227 10.24 -23.79 12.52
CA ILE A 227 8.88 -23.93 11.97
C ILE A 227 8.08 -22.71 12.40
N ILE A 228 7.58 -21.95 11.42
CA ILE A 228 6.98 -20.63 11.66
C ILE A 228 5.63 -20.55 10.93
N PRO A 229 4.53 -20.18 11.63
CA PRO A 229 3.20 -20.03 11.03
C PRO A 229 3.20 -18.92 9.97
N ARG A 230 2.46 -19.13 8.88
CA ARG A 230 2.49 -18.20 7.74
C ARG A 230 1.65 -16.95 7.97
N ALA A 231 2.32 -15.80 7.87
CA ALA A 231 1.67 -14.47 7.84
C ALA A 231 1.95 -13.69 6.53
N PHE A 232 3.00 -14.04 5.81
CA PHE A 232 3.48 -13.33 4.61
C PHE A 232 2.79 -13.79 3.32
N HIS A 233 2.30 -12.84 2.53
CA HIS A 233 1.76 -13.09 1.19
C HIS A 233 2.87 -12.96 0.12
N VAL A 234 3.69 -14.01 -0.02
CA VAL A 234 4.89 -14.02 -0.87
C VAL A 234 4.60 -14.39 -2.34
N SER A 235 3.46 -15.02 -2.63
CA SER A 235 3.10 -15.44 -3.99
C SER A 235 1.58 -15.37 -4.19
N PRO A 236 1.08 -14.84 -5.33
CA PRO A 236 -0.34 -14.79 -5.63
C PRO A 236 -0.99 -16.17 -5.83
N PHE A 237 -0.20 -17.24 -5.96
CA PHE A 237 -0.71 -18.61 -6.16
C PHE A 237 -0.69 -19.44 -4.86
N ASN A 238 -0.57 -18.79 -3.70
CA ASN A 238 -0.73 -19.43 -2.41
C ASN A 238 -1.51 -18.50 -1.47
N ASP A 239 -2.47 -19.10 -0.77
CA ASP A 239 -3.05 -18.61 0.48
C ASP A 239 -1.98 -18.31 1.56
N ARG A 240 -2.41 -17.86 2.74
CA ARG A 240 -1.58 -17.67 3.93
C ARG A 240 -1.74 -18.77 5.01
N SER A 241 -2.49 -19.83 4.73
CA SER A 241 -2.59 -21.02 5.59
C SER A 241 -1.25 -21.78 5.72
N GLY A 242 -1.14 -22.62 6.75
CA GLY A 242 -0.02 -23.52 7.00
C GLY A 242 1.25 -22.84 7.53
N SER A 243 2.38 -23.55 7.44
CA SER A 243 3.64 -23.18 8.10
C SER A 243 4.84 -23.26 7.16
N TYR A 244 5.82 -22.39 7.37
CA TYR A 244 7.14 -22.51 6.75
C TYR A 244 8.07 -23.28 7.68
N LYS A 245 8.61 -24.40 7.19
CA LYS A 245 9.77 -25.08 7.78
C LYS A 245 11.03 -24.59 7.07
N ILE A 246 11.89 -23.89 7.80
CA ILE A 246 13.09 -23.21 7.28
C ILE A 246 14.32 -23.92 7.85
N SER A 247 15.27 -24.30 6.99
CA SER A 247 16.58 -24.86 7.39
C SER A 247 17.70 -23.99 6.81
N LEU A 248 18.66 -23.59 7.65
CA LEU A 248 19.78 -22.71 7.28
C LEU A 248 21.11 -23.33 7.73
N SER A 249 22.13 -23.24 6.87
CA SER A 249 23.51 -23.51 7.26
C SER A 249 24.23 -22.23 7.67
N ASP A 250 25.06 -22.29 8.71
CA ASP A 250 26.04 -21.23 8.95
C ASP A 250 27.06 -21.19 7.78
N PRO A 251 27.18 -20.08 7.03
CA PRO A 251 28.14 -19.96 5.95
C PRO A 251 29.60 -19.99 6.42
N PHE A 252 29.87 -19.70 7.69
CA PHE A 252 31.22 -19.63 8.25
C PHE A 252 31.71 -20.97 8.83
N SER A 253 30.87 -22.00 8.95
CA SER A 253 31.21 -23.26 9.64
C SER A 253 32.40 -24.01 9.05
N ASN A 254 32.69 -23.79 7.76
CA ASN A 254 33.79 -24.43 7.02
C ASN A 254 34.94 -23.45 6.71
N ALA A 255 34.85 -22.20 7.16
CA ALA A 255 35.85 -21.17 6.88
C ALA A 255 37.12 -21.40 7.70
N LYS A 256 38.29 -21.31 7.06
CA LYS A 256 39.57 -21.33 7.78
C LYS A 256 39.95 -19.89 8.17
N PRO A 257 40.21 -19.58 9.45
CA PRO A 257 40.29 -18.19 9.93
C PRO A 257 41.39 -17.34 9.27
N ASP A 258 42.50 -17.92 8.82
CA ASP A 258 43.64 -17.18 8.24
C ASP A 258 43.66 -17.07 6.70
N VAL A 259 42.75 -17.76 6.00
CA VAL A 259 42.73 -17.81 4.53
C VAL A 259 41.46 -17.15 4.01
N GLN A 260 41.57 -16.43 2.88
CA GLN A 260 40.43 -16.06 2.05
C GLN A 260 39.78 -17.33 1.48
N SER A 261 38.98 -17.99 2.32
CA SER A 261 38.35 -19.27 2.05
C SER A 261 37.00 -19.07 1.38
N ASP A 262 36.66 -19.96 0.45
CA ASP A 262 35.32 -20.01 -0.12
C ASP A 262 34.33 -20.42 0.97
N ILE A 263 33.30 -19.61 1.19
CA ILE A 263 32.21 -19.95 2.10
C ILE A 263 31.07 -20.65 1.35
N SER A 264 30.32 -21.51 2.03
CA SER A 264 29.22 -22.28 1.43
C SER A 264 27.91 -21.99 2.12
N LEU A 265 26.91 -21.51 1.38
CA LEU A 265 25.57 -21.29 1.90
C LEU A 265 24.61 -22.36 1.37
N LYS A 266 23.84 -22.96 2.29
CA LYS A 266 22.67 -23.76 2.01
C LYS A 266 21.49 -23.18 2.78
N PHE A 267 20.46 -22.80 2.05
CA PHE A 267 19.17 -22.38 2.62
C PHE A 267 18.05 -23.19 1.97
N LYS A 268 17.06 -23.55 2.79
CA LYS A 268 15.96 -24.41 2.40
C LYS A 268 14.69 -23.92 3.09
N ILE A 269 13.61 -23.82 2.32
CA ILE A 269 12.28 -23.52 2.85
C ILE A 269 11.28 -24.54 2.27
N ILE A 270 10.51 -25.16 3.17
CA ILE A 270 9.39 -26.02 2.84
C ILE A 270 8.13 -25.31 3.32
N PHE A 271 7.16 -25.14 2.43
CA PHE A 271 5.81 -24.76 2.79
C PHE A 271 5.01 -26.04 3.07
N LEU A 272 4.57 -26.18 4.32
CA LEU A 272 3.68 -27.22 4.81
C LEU A 272 2.24 -26.70 4.86
N THR A 273 1.27 -27.52 4.44
CA THR A 273 -0.16 -27.28 4.70
C THR A 273 -0.46 -27.36 6.20
N GLU A 274 -1.68 -27.01 6.60
CA GLU A 274 -2.19 -27.28 7.96
C GLU A 274 -2.16 -28.79 8.31
N SER A 275 -2.37 -29.67 7.33
CA SER A 275 -2.21 -31.13 7.46
C SER A 275 -0.74 -31.62 7.49
N GLY A 276 0.25 -30.73 7.38
CA GLY A 276 1.67 -31.08 7.37
C GLY A 276 2.21 -31.60 6.02
N GLU A 277 1.41 -31.58 4.96
CA GLU A 277 1.83 -31.99 3.61
C GLU A 277 2.71 -30.93 2.94
N LYS A 278 3.68 -31.36 2.13
CA LYS A 278 4.58 -30.45 1.42
C LYS A 278 3.86 -29.81 0.22
N LYS A 279 3.38 -28.58 0.36
CA LYS A 279 2.72 -27.82 -0.72
C LYS A 279 3.74 -27.24 -1.72
N PHE A 280 4.86 -26.74 -1.22
CA PHE A 280 5.91 -26.10 -2.02
C PHE A 280 7.28 -26.20 -1.32
N PHE A 281 8.35 -26.11 -2.10
CA PHE A 281 9.73 -26.20 -1.66
C PHE A 281 10.59 -25.22 -2.46
N ALA A 282 11.49 -24.53 -1.78
CA ALA A 282 12.58 -23.81 -2.43
C ALA A 282 13.90 -24.04 -1.71
N THR A 283 14.98 -24.08 -2.49
CA THR A 283 16.36 -24.08 -1.97
C THR A 283 17.19 -23.01 -2.65
N LEU A 284 18.19 -22.53 -1.92
CA LEU A 284 19.19 -21.57 -2.35
C LEU A 284 20.55 -22.12 -1.89
N ASN A 285 21.32 -22.65 -2.83
CA ASN A 285 22.62 -23.27 -2.55
C ASN A 285 23.71 -22.62 -3.39
N GLY A 286 24.84 -22.24 -2.80
CA GLY A 286 25.96 -21.70 -3.57
C GLY A 286 27.21 -21.42 -2.76
N THR A 287 28.24 -20.94 -3.46
CA THR A 287 29.54 -20.59 -2.87
C THR A 287 29.77 -19.09 -2.95
N GLY A 288 30.26 -18.53 -1.84
CA GLY A 288 30.66 -17.13 -1.71
C GLY A 288 32.14 -16.98 -1.97
N LYS A 289 32.50 -16.16 -2.95
CA LYS A 289 33.89 -15.74 -3.22
C LYS A 289 34.18 -14.41 -2.52
N PRO A 290 35.39 -14.17 -1.97
CA PRO A 290 35.74 -12.89 -1.33
C PRO A 290 35.43 -11.68 -2.22
N LEU A 291 34.87 -10.62 -1.63
CA LEU A 291 34.54 -9.38 -2.33
C LEU A 291 35.84 -8.66 -2.69
N THR A 292 36.22 -8.75 -3.97
CA THR A 292 37.37 -8.07 -4.57
C THR A 292 36.95 -7.45 -5.89
N THR A 293 37.61 -6.37 -6.30
CA THR A 293 37.40 -5.73 -7.61
C THR A 293 37.46 -6.75 -8.75
N SER A 294 38.47 -7.64 -8.72
CA SER A 294 38.65 -8.70 -9.72
C SER A 294 37.50 -9.72 -9.75
N ASN A 295 37.02 -10.18 -8.59
CA ASN A 295 35.87 -11.10 -8.53
C ASN A 295 34.56 -10.42 -8.96
N LEU A 296 34.40 -9.14 -8.65
CA LEU A 296 33.22 -8.35 -9.01
C LEU A 296 33.15 -8.10 -10.52
N ILE A 297 34.25 -7.68 -11.14
CA ILE A 297 34.40 -7.58 -12.60
C ILE A 297 34.14 -8.93 -13.27
N ARG A 298 34.70 -10.02 -12.73
CA ARG A 298 34.50 -11.38 -13.26
C ARG A 298 33.05 -11.86 -13.18
N ILE A 299 32.32 -11.49 -12.13
CA ILE A 299 30.89 -11.82 -12.00
C ILE A 299 30.06 -10.97 -12.96
N TRP A 300 30.35 -9.68 -13.07
CA TRP A 300 29.67 -8.79 -14.01
C TRP A 300 29.88 -9.23 -15.47
N SER A 301 31.11 -9.51 -15.89
CA SER A 301 31.42 -9.92 -17.27
C SER A 301 30.85 -11.30 -17.62
N ARG A 302 30.75 -12.21 -16.65
CA ARG A 302 30.12 -13.54 -16.84
C ARG A 302 28.59 -13.49 -16.82
N TYR A 303 27.99 -12.52 -16.14
CA TYR A 303 26.55 -12.48 -15.87
C TYR A 303 25.91 -11.07 -16.05
N PRO A 304 26.20 -10.33 -17.15
CA PRO A 304 25.89 -8.90 -17.27
C PRO A 304 24.39 -8.57 -17.32
N ILE A 305 23.54 -9.57 -17.56
CA ILE A 305 22.07 -9.41 -17.62
C ILE A 305 21.32 -10.32 -16.65
N VAL A 306 22.01 -11.11 -15.81
CA VAL A 306 21.34 -12.11 -14.96
C VAL A 306 20.40 -11.45 -13.95
N LEU A 307 20.78 -10.30 -13.37
CA LEU A 307 19.93 -9.60 -12.41
C LEU A 307 18.62 -9.07 -13.05
N PHE A 308 18.68 -8.53 -14.26
CA PHE A 308 17.47 -8.17 -15.03
C PHE A 308 16.63 -9.40 -15.39
N LEU A 309 17.28 -10.48 -15.83
CA LEU A 309 16.58 -11.71 -16.22
C LEU A 309 15.92 -12.44 -15.04
N THR A 310 16.37 -12.26 -13.80
CA THR A 310 15.74 -12.90 -12.64
C THR A 310 14.27 -12.51 -12.47
N SER A 311 13.94 -11.20 -12.44
CA SER A 311 12.54 -10.78 -12.36
C SER A 311 11.72 -11.21 -13.58
N LEU A 312 12.27 -11.10 -14.79
CA LEU A 312 11.58 -11.52 -16.02
C LEU A 312 11.31 -13.04 -16.05
N ARG A 313 12.25 -13.87 -15.57
CA ARG A 313 12.06 -15.32 -15.42
C ARG A 313 11.02 -15.65 -14.37
N ILE A 314 11.03 -15.00 -13.22
CA ILE A 314 10.01 -15.19 -12.17
C ILE A 314 8.62 -14.82 -12.71
N LEU A 315 8.51 -13.72 -13.47
CA LEU A 315 7.24 -13.32 -14.09
C LEU A 315 6.81 -14.29 -15.18
N TYR A 316 7.72 -14.78 -16.02
CA TYR A 316 7.44 -15.78 -17.05
C TYR A 316 6.97 -17.12 -16.48
N GLU A 317 7.64 -17.64 -15.45
CA GLU A 317 7.23 -18.87 -14.76
C GLU A 317 5.90 -18.67 -14.02
N SER A 318 5.66 -17.48 -13.45
CA SER A 318 4.35 -17.12 -12.86
C SER A 318 3.24 -17.06 -13.91
N PHE A 319 3.52 -16.50 -15.08
CA PHE A 319 2.60 -16.49 -16.23
C PHE A 319 2.32 -17.92 -16.73
N LYS A 320 3.36 -18.77 -16.82
CA LYS A 320 3.22 -20.18 -17.21
C LYS A 320 2.39 -20.98 -16.20
N LEU A 321 2.55 -20.72 -14.89
CA LEU A 321 1.73 -21.31 -13.84
C LEU A 321 0.26 -20.86 -13.93
N HIS A 322 -0.01 -19.62 -14.33
CA HIS A 322 -1.36 -19.11 -14.46
C HIS A 322 -2.04 -19.43 -15.81
N MET A 323 -1.29 -19.57 -16.90
CA MET A 323 -1.83 -19.86 -18.24
C MET A 323 -1.73 -21.33 -18.64
N GLY A 324 -0.89 -22.09 -17.94
CA GLY A 324 -0.72 -23.53 -18.12
C GLY A 324 -1.97 -24.32 -17.72
N LYS A 325 -1.98 -25.60 -18.12
CA LYS A 325 -2.95 -26.57 -17.62
C LYS A 325 -2.27 -27.40 -16.53
N PRO A 326 -2.81 -27.43 -15.30
CA PRO A 326 -4.01 -26.77 -14.80
C PRO A 326 -3.73 -25.33 -14.37
N ARG A 327 -4.77 -24.51 -14.50
CA ARG A 327 -4.74 -23.09 -14.19
C ARG A 327 -4.67 -22.88 -12.68
N LEU A 328 -3.65 -22.18 -12.17
CA LEU A 328 -3.62 -21.79 -10.76
C LEU A 328 -4.44 -20.51 -10.52
N ASP A 329 -5.28 -20.59 -9.49
CA ASP A 329 -6.09 -19.46 -9.02
C ASP A 329 -5.25 -18.44 -8.27
N VAL A 330 -5.72 -17.20 -8.29
CA VAL A 330 -5.04 -16.02 -7.74
C VAL A 330 -5.67 -15.64 -6.41
N TYR A 331 -4.86 -15.76 -5.36
CA TYR A 331 -5.09 -15.13 -4.08
C TYR A 331 -4.66 -13.66 -4.19
N PRO A 332 -5.57 -12.69 -4.02
CA PRO A 332 -5.20 -11.29 -4.01
C PRO A 332 -4.34 -11.02 -2.76
N ARG A 333 -3.39 -10.09 -2.93
CA ARG A 333 -2.60 -9.57 -1.82
C ARG A 333 -3.57 -8.93 -0.80
N PRO A 334 -3.56 -9.35 0.47
CA PRO A 334 -4.30 -8.66 1.51
C PRO A 334 -3.66 -7.29 1.78
N GLU A 335 -4.49 -6.27 1.98
CA GLU A 335 -4.04 -5.00 2.55
C GLU A 335 -3.66 -5.18 4.03
N PRO A 336 -2.79 -4.30 4.58
CA PRO A 336 -2.66 -4.11 6.02
C PRO A 336 -4.02 -3.85 6.68
N VAL A 337 -4.35 -4.60 7.74
CA VAL A 337 -5.65 -4.51 8.43
C VAL A 337 -5.45 -4.19 9.91
N PHE A 338 -6.24 -3.25 10.43
CA PHE A 338 -6.29 -2.87 11.84
C PHE A 338 -6.94 -3.94 12.72
N ASP A 339 -7.93 -4.62 12.15
CA ASP A 339 -8.80 -5.55 12.85
C ASP A 339 -8.16 -6.95 12.88
N GLN A 340 -7.78 -7.39 14.08
CA GLN A 340 -7.17 -8.71 14.28
C GLN A 340 -8.12 -9.84 13.84
N GLU A 341 -9.42 -9.69 14.06
CA GLU A 341 -10.39 -10.69 13.61
C GLU A 341 -10.43 -10.78 12.09
N HIS A 342 -10.35 -9.65 11.38
CA HIS A 342 -10.28 -9.68 9.92
C HIS A 342 -8.94 -10.22 9.41
N ALA A 343 -7.84 -10.06 10.15
CA ALA A 343 -6.55 -10.65 9.79
C ALA A 343 -6.55 -12.20 9.89
N PHE A 344 -7.27 -12.78 10.86
CA PHE A 344 -7.35 -14.23 11.10
C PHE A 344 -8.58 -14.94 10.52
N LYS A 345 -9.70 -14.24 10.33
CA LYS A 345 -10.96 -14.78 9.77
C LYS A 345 -11.27 -14.25 8.37
N GLY A 346 -10.52 -13.26 7.88
CA GLY A 346 -10.70 -12.71 6.53
C GLY A 346 -10.26 -13.69 5.44
N PRO A 347 -10.60 -13.45 4.15
CA PRO A 347 -10.58 -14.48 3.12
C PRO A 347 -9.19 -14.66 2.45
N ASN A 348 -8.14 -14.58 3.26
CA ASN A 348 -6.77 -15.05 2.99
C ASN A 348 -6.08 -15.06 4.38
N PRO A 349 -6.55 -15.88 5.32
CA PRO A 349 -6.30 -15.70 6.74
C PRO A 349 -4.82 -15.96 7.08
N ILE A 350 -4.30 -15.21 8.05
CA ILE A 350 -3.01 -15.52 8.67
C ILE A 350 -3.15 -16.84 9.45
N GLN A 351 -2.17 -17.74 9.35
CA GLN A 351 -2.13 -18.95 10.17
C GLN A 351 -2.15 -18.58 11.66
N GLN A 352 -2.87 -19.34 12.49
CA GLN A 352 -2.86 -19.14 13.95
C GLN A 352 -1.42 -19.11 14.51
N GLY A 353 -1.11 -18.11 15.33
CA GLY A 353 0.25 -17.83 15.83
C GLY A 353 1.12 -16.99 14.89
N GLY A 354 0.67 -16.64 13.68
CA GLY A 354 1.36 -15.74 12.76
C GLY A 354 1.24 -14.26 13.16
N HIS A 355 2.31 -13.49 12.95
CA HIS A 355 2.34 -12.06 13.29
C HIS A 355 1.52 -11.19 12.32
N ILE A 356 0.68 -10.32 12.87
CA ILE A 356 -0.07 -9.30 12.12
C ILE A 356 0.90 -8.21 11.60
N GLY A 357 0.55 -7.52 10.51
CA GLY A 357 1.40 -6.50 9.87
C GLY A 357 2.33 -7.03 8.77
N ALA A 358 2.51 -8.36 8.70
CA ALA A 358 3.32 -9.09 7.72
C ALA A 358 3.19 -8.67 6.23
N THR A 359 2.06 -8.10 5.85
CA THR A 359 1.82 -7.47 4.55
C THR A 359 2.41 -6.06 4.52
N GLY A 360 3.72 -5.90 4.27
CA GLY A 360 4.37 -4.58 4.32
C GLY A 360 3.71 -3.53 3.40
N TRP A 361 3.69 -2.27 3.83
CA TRP A 361 3.02 -1.16 3.14
C TRP A 361 3.50 -0.95 1.69
N GLN A 362 2.61 -0.55 0.78
CA GLN A 362 2.99 -0.16 -0.58
C GLN A 362 3.25 1.35 -0.64
N GLU A 363 4.32 1.76 -1.33
CA GLU A 363 4.52 3.19 -1.58
C GLU A 363 3.33 3.73 -2.39
N PRO A 364 2.79 4.91 -2.02
CA PRO A 364 1.72 5.52 -2.78
C PRO A 364 2.25 5.83 -4.18
N ASP A 365 1.47 5.48 -5.20
CA ASP A 365 1.73 5.87 -6.58
C ASP A 365 1.46 7.39 -6.76
N TRP A 366 1.72 7.93 -7.95
CA TRP A 366 1.56 9.36 -8.18
C TRP A 366 0.08 9.80 -8.09
N CYS A 367 -0.87 8.96 -8.46
CA CYS A 367 -2.30 9.25 -8.32
C CYS A 367 -2.69 9.33 -6.84
N SER A 368 -2.30 8.33 -6.04
CA SER A 368 -2.58 8.33 -4.60
C SER A 368 -1.93 9.52 -3.87
N ARG A 369 -0.71 9.94 -4.26
CA ARG A 369 -0.06 11.14 -3.69
C ARG A 369 -0.83 12.42 -4.01
N TRP A 370 -1.33 12.58 -5.23
CA TRP A 370 -2.18 13.73 -5.59
C TRP A 370 -3.55 13.67 -4.91
N ALA A 371 -4.17 12.49 -4.82
CA ALA A 371 -5.42 12.30 -4.10
C ALA A 371 -5.27 12.65 -2.61
N GLN A 372 -4.18 12.20 -1.98
CA GLN A 372 -3.81 12.54 -0.60
C GLN A 372 -3.69 14.06 -0.41
N GLN A 373 -3.00 14.77 -1.30
CA GLN A 373 -2.90 16.24 -1.25
C GLN A 373 -4.28 16.90 -1.31
N ILE A 374 -5.14 16.48 -2.24
CA ILE A 374 -6.50 17.03 -2.41
C ILE A 374 -7.37 16.78 -1.16
N VAL A 375 -7.31 15.59 -0.58
CA VAL A 375 -8.08 15.23 0.62
C VAL A 375 -7.56 15.95 1.85
N VAL A 376 -6.25 16.07 2.05
CA VAL A 376 -5.66 16.84 3.16
C VAL A 376 -5.99 18.32 3.03
N ASP A 377 -5.86 18.92 1.84
CA ASP A 377 -6.26 20.32 1.59
C ASP A 377 -7.75 20.57 1.89
N TYR A 378 -8.61 19.63 1.53
CA TYR A 378 -10.05 19.68 1.85
C TYR A 378 -10.29 19.61 3.36
N LEU A 379 -9.69 18.64 4.05
CA LEU A 379 -9.84 18.45 5.49
C LEU A 379 -9.34 19.65 6.30
N THR A 380 -8.18 20.21 5.94
CA THR A 380 -7.61 21.40 6.60
C THR A 380 -8.55 22.60 6.49
N ARG A 381 -9.09 22.87 5.30
CA ARG A 381 -10.10 23.94 5.11
C ARG A 381 -11.36 23.67 5.92
N ARG A 382 -11.78 22.40 5.98
CA ARG A 382 -13.03 21.99 6.63
C ARG A 382 -12.96 22.06 8.15
N VAL A 383 -11.85 21.65 8.76
CA VAL A 383 -11.58 21.78 10.20
C VAL A 383 -11.63 23.25 10.62
N ASN A 384 -10.95 24.13 9.87
CA ASN A 384 -11.01 25.57 10.11
C ASN A 384 -12.43 26.14 9.99
N GLN A 385 -13.21 25.76 8.98
CA GLN A 385 -14.61 26.18 8.83
C GLN A 385 -15.49 25.76 10.02
N ILE A 386 -15.31 24.55 10.56
CA ILE A 386 -16.07 24.07 11.72
C ILE A 386 -15.68 24.86 12.98
N ALA A 387 -14.38 25.13 13.17
CA ALA A 387 -13.91 25.97 14.28
C ALA A 387 -14.47 27.40 14.20
N GLU A 388 -14.43 28.02 13.02
CA GLU A 388 -15.04 29.34 12.79
C GLU A 388 -16.55 29.38 13.04
N SER A 389 -17.30 28.34 12.64
CA SER A 389 -18.75 28.27 12.89
C SER A 389 -19.04 28.11 14.38
N SER A 390 -18.27 27.26 15.07
CA SER A 390 -18.40 27.06 16.52
C SER A 390 -18.05 28.34 17.31
N ALA A 391 -17.02 29.08 16.88
CA ALA A 391 -16.66 30.37 17.47
C ALA A 391 -17.79 31.41 17.32
N LYS A 392 -18.41 31.51 16.14
CA LYS A 392 -19.57 32.39 15.90
C LYS A 392 -20.78 32.00 16.76
N ILE A 393 -21.06 30.70 16.90
CA ILE A 393 -22.13 30.19 17.77
C ILE A 393 -21.85 30.58 19.23
N SER A 394 -20.64 30.34 19.73
CA SER A 394 -20.22 30.71 21.09
C SER A 394 -20.37 32.22 21.37
N GLN A 395 -19.87 33.07 20.48
CA GLN A 395 -20.03 34.54 20.57
C GLN A 395 -21.51 34.96 20.59
N SER A 396 -22.36 34.33 19.78
CA SER A 396 -23.80 34.62 19.76
C SER A 396 -24.49 34.24 21.08
N ALA A 397 -24.10 33.12 21.70
CA ALA A 397 -24.62 32.68 22.99
C ALA A 397 -24.25 33.65 24.14
N HIS A 398 -23.01 34.16 24.15
CA HIS A 398 -22.57 35.17 25.12
C HIS A 398 -23.30 36.52 24.96
N THR A 399 -23.81 36.84 23.77
CA THR A 399 -24.50 38.12 23.49
C THR A 399 -25.98 38.10 23.92
N LEU A 400 -26.55 36.92 24.23
CA LEU A 400 -27.96 36.72 24.58
C LEU A 400 -28.24 36.56 26.09
N ALA A 401 -27.25 36.81 26.96
CA ALA A 401 -27.48 36.89 28.40
C ALA A 401 -28.43 38.07 28.73
N PRO A 402 -29.44 37.88 29.60
CA PRO A 402 -30.52 38.85 29.76
C PRO A 402 -30.06 40.16 30.41
N LYS A 403 -30.61 41.28 29.94
CA LYS A 403 -30.54 42.56 30.66
C LYS A 403 -31.36 42.43 31.95
N ASN A 404 -30.69 42.57 33.09
CA ASN A 404 -31.37 42.73 34.38
C ASN A 404 -32.17 44.03 34.42
N SER A 405 -33.46 43.93 34.72
CA SER A 405 -34.27 45.01 35.32
C SER A 405 -35.36 44.37 36.19
N PRO A 406 -35.67 44.92 37.38
CA PRO A 406 -36.28 44.14 38.47
C PRO A 406 -37.81 44.10 38.46
N ASP A 407 -38.30 43.07 39.14
CA ASP A 407 -39.52 42.98 39.97
C ASP A 407 -40.84 43.58 39.45
N THR A 408 -41.79 42.71 39.13
CA THR A 408 -43.18 42.88 39.62
C THR A 408 -43.81 41.51 39.83
N GLU A 409 -44.08 41.13 41.09
CA GLU A 409 -44.98 40.02 41.39
C GLU A 409 -46.42 40.39 40.99
N LEU A 410 -47.17 39.45 40.43
CA LEU A 410 -48.61 39.35 40.72
C LEU A 410 -49.16 37.97 40.42
N THR A 411 -49.75 37.39 41.45
CA THR A 411 -50.46 36.11 41.42
C THR A 411 -51.86 36.26 40.80
N SER A 412 -52.39 35.16 40.26
CA SER A 412 -53.73 34.61 40.59
C SER A 412 -54.47 33.96 39.41
N LEU A 413 -55.27 32.93 39.73
CA LEU A 413 -56.41 32.36 38.99
C LEU A 413 -56.13 31.70 37.61
N GLY A 414 -56.68 30.53 37.29
CA GLY A 414 -57.52 29.61 38.07
C GLY A 414 -57.97 28.41 37.21
N SER A 415 -58.50 27.35 37.86
CA SER A 415 -59.41 26.27 37.36
C SER A 415 -59.48 25.99 35.83
N PHE A 416 -59.44 24.74 35.36
CA PHE A 416 -60.63 23.86 35.37
C PHE A 416 -60.28 22.36 35.23
N VAL A 417 -60.75 21.59 36.24
CA VAL A 417 -61.50 20.31 36.17
C VAL A 417 -60.85 19.04 35.59
N ASN A 418 -60.65 18.08 36.50
CA ASN A 418 -60.56 16.63 36.26
C ASN A 418 -61.94 15.96 36.23
N LEU A 419 -62.10 14.93 35.41
CA LEU A 419 -62.95 13.74 35.61
C LEU A 419 -62.16 12.58 34.95
N ALA A 420 -61.53 11.65 35.66
CA ALA A 420 -62.11 10.53 36.44
C ALA A 420 -62.88 9.54 35.54
N ASP A 421 -62.76 8.21 35.67
CA ASP A 421 -61.88 7.34 36.47
C ASP A 421 -62.08 5.90 35.92
N GLU A 422 -61.07 5.04 35.83
CA GLU A 422 -61.21 3.59 36.15
C GLU A 422 -59.86 2.85 36.26
N LYS A 423 -59.88 1.69 36.95
CA LYS A 423 -58.74 1.12 37.67
C LYS A 423 -58.30 -0.27 37.17
N VAL A 424 -56.97 -0.43 36.97
CA VAL A 424 -56.06 -1.44 37.61
C VAL A 424 -56.30 -2.95 37.33
N PRO A 425 -55.28 -3.84 37.23
CA PRO A 425 -53.82 -3.72 36.95
C PRO A 425 -53.47 -4.46 35.59
N ALA A 426 -52.31 -5.05 35.25
CA ALA A 426 -51.03 -5.32 35.92
C ALA A 426 -49.85 -5.53 34.93
N SER A 427 -48.62 -5.27 35.42
CA SER A 427 -47.33 -5.90 35.10
C SER A 427 -47.03 -6.39 33.66
N GLU A 428 -46.39 -5.53 32.87
CA GLU A 428 -45.31 -5.93 31.96
C GLU A 428 -44.10 -5.00 32.16
N GLU A 429 -42.88 -5.53 32.07
CA GLU A 429 -41.64 -4.78 32.20
C GLU A 429 -41.24 -4.22 30.82
N GLU A 430 -41.58 -2.96 30.52
CA GLU A 430 -41.06 -2.27 29.34
C GLU A 430 -39.80 -1.47 29.67
N GLU A 431 -38.69 -1.81 29.00
CA GLU A 431 -37.45 -1.04 29.02
C GLU A 431 -37.69 0.36 28.43
N GLY A 432 -37.42 1.40 29.21
CA GLY A 432 -37.84 2.76 28.87
C GLY A 432 -37.22 3.30 27.58
N GLU A 433 -38.08 3.55 26.58
CA GLU A 433 -37.77 4.39 25.43
C GLU A 433 -37.38 5.82 25.89
N GLN A 434 -36.08 6.09 25.99
CA GLN A 434 -35.61 7.47 26.12
C GLN A 434 -35.75 8.18 24.77
N GLN A 435 -36.85 8.94 24.65
CA GLN A 435 -37.08 9.86 23.54
C GLN A 435 -35.85 10.75 23.28
N PRO A 436 -35.45 10.96 22.01
CA PRO A 436 -34.27 11.75 21.69
C PRO A 436 -34.54 13.24 21.92
N SER A 437 -34.16 13.71 23.11
CA SER A 437 -34.13 15.15 23.41
C SER A 437 -33.27 15.92 22.39
N GLY A 438 -33.81 17.03 21.89
CA GLY A 438 -33.21 17.81 20.81
C GLY A 438 -31.80 18.27 21.13
N ARG A 439 -30.80 17.66 20.48
CA ARG A 439 -29.38 17.94 20.70
C ARG A 439 -28.99 19.25 20.01
N SER A 440 -29.18 20.37 20.71
CA SER A 440 -28.62 21.67 20.34
C SER A 440 -27.12 21.52 20.03
N GLU A 441 -26.66 22.07 18.91
CA GLU A 441 -25.26 21.95 18.45
C GLU A 441 -24.34 22.66 19.44
N ARG A 442 -23.77 21.89 20.38
CA ARG A 442 -22.71 22.38 21.28
C ARG A 442 -21.51 22.80 20.43
N PRO A 443 -20.93 23.98 20.64
CA PRO A 443 -19.81 24.44 19.83
C PRO A 443 -18.59 23.55 20.10
N SER A 444 -18.02 23.00 19.03
CA SER A 444 -17.00 21.96 19.11
C SER A 444 -15.83 22.23 18.17
N ILE A 445 -14.62 21.98 18.66
CA ILE A 445 -13.38 21.98 17.88
C ILE A 445 -13.13 20.55 17.39
N VAL A 446 -12.76 20.39 16.11
CA VAL A 446 -12.56 19.07 15.50
C VAL A 446 -11.11 18.90 15.08
N THR A 447 -10.47 17.84 15.55
CA THR A 447 -9.17 17.40 15.05
C THR A 447 -9.36 16.14 14.22
N VAL A 448 -8.77 16.07 13.02
CA VAL A 448 -8.83 14.89 12.15
C VAL A 448 -7.46 14.22 12.14
N ILE A 449 -7.41 12.93 12.49
CA ILE A 449 -6.19 12.13 12.53
C ILE A 449 -6.28 11.05 11.45
N LEU A 450 -5.44 11.15 10.42
CA LEU A 450 -5.32 10.11 9.39
C LEU A 450 -4.20 9.14 9.80
N GLN A 451 -4.59 7.97 10.28
CA GLN A 451 -3.70 6.96 10.84
C GLN A 451 -3.49 5.80 9.84
N PRO A 452 -2.26 5.58 9.33
CA PRO A 452 -1.95 4.40 8.52
C PRO A 452 -1.93 3.11 9.36
N ALA A 453 -2.27 1.97 8.77
CA ALA A 453 -2.21 0.66 9.43
C ALA A 453 -0.78 0.18 9.71
N ASP A 454 0.17 0.59 8.87
CA ASP A 454 1.59 0.37 9.13
C ASP A 454 2.10 1.45 10.07
N GLN A 455 2.39 1.07 11.32
CA GLN A 455 2.91 1.96 12.36
C GLN A 455 4.26 2.61 12.02
N THR A 456 4.96 2.14 10.98
CA THR A 456 6.17 2.81 10.48
C THR A 456 5.85 4.07 9.66
N GLN A 457 4.62 4.25 9.20
CA GLN A 457 4.21 5.42 8.42
C GLN A 457 3.78 6.56 9.35
N ALA A 458 4.15 7.79 9.02
CA ALA A 458 3.77 8.96 9.81
C ALA A 458 2.26 9.20 9.76
N THR A 459 1.64 9.35 10.93
CA THR A 459 0.26 9.82 11.08
C THR A 459 0.15 11.28 10.64
N ILE A 460 -0.93 11.64 9.94
CA ILE A 460 -1.20 13.02 9.53
C ILE A 460 -2.26 13.59 10.46
N GLU A 461 -1.88 14.55 11.28
CA GLU A 461 -2.78 15.30 12.16
C GLU A 461 -3.20 16.61 11.49
N ILE A 462 -4.51 16.89 11.54
CA ILE A 462 -5.12 18.08 10.96
C ILE A 462 -5.96 18.75 12.05
N ALA A 463 -5.37 19.77 12.66
CA ALA A 463 -5.95 20.62 13.69
C ALA A 463 -6.32 22.01 13.09
N PRO A 464 -7.17 22.82 13.76
CA PRO A 464 -7.41 24.20 13.34
C PRO A 464 -6.16 25.08 13.49
N SER A 465 -6.10 26.20 12.77
CA SER A 465 -4.98 27.16 12.88
C SER A 465 -4.85 27.78 14.27
N PRO A 466 -3.62 27.99 14.78
CA PRO A 466 -3.35 28.45 16.15
C PRO A 466 -3.82 29.88 16.45
N ASP A 467 -4.09 30.69 15.43
CA ASP A 467 -4.67 32.04 15.59
C ASP A 467 -6.05 32.03 16.30
N ASN A 468 -6.69 30.86 16.45
CA ASN A 468 -7.96 30.69 17.17
C ASN A 468 -7.82 30.26 18.65
N GLU A 469 -6.61 29.99 19.16
CA GLU A 469 -6.37 29.50 20.53
C GLU A 469 -6.87 30.48 21.62
N GLY A 470 -7.05 31.76 21.30
CA GLY A 470 -7.56 32.78 22.22
C GLY A 470 -9.03 32.64 22.64
N SER A 471 -9.76 31.60 22.20
CA SER A 471 -11.21 31.40 22.44
C SER A 471 -11.57 30.00 22.98
N GLU A 472 -10.63 29.26 23.57
CA GLU A 472 -10.82 27.84 23.89
C GLU A 472 -11.64 27.53 25.15
N SER A 473 -11.85 28.50 26.06
CA SER A 473 -12.51 28.25 27.34
C SER A 473 -14.02 27.95 27.21
N GLY A 474 -14.36 26.68 26.98
CA GLY A 474 -15.74 26.16 26.93
C GLY A 474 -16.07 25.32 25.70
N MET A 475 -15.14 25.13 24.75
CA MET A 475 -15.36 24.32 23.55
C MET A 475 -15.23 22.81 23.84
N VAL A 476 -16.04 21.99 23.16
CA VAL A 476 -15.87 20.52 23.19
C VAL A 476 -14.85 20.11 22.13
N HIS A 477 -13.76 19.45 22.53
CA HIS A 477 -12.79 18.89 21.57
C HIS A 477 -13.24 17.49 21.11
N GLU A 478 -13.40 17.28 19.81
CA GLU A 478 -13.85 16.03 19.20
C GLU A 478 -12.82 15.52 18.18
N THR A 479 -12.30 14.31 18.37
CA THR A 479 -11.26 13.74 17.49
C THR A 479 -11.84 12.70 16.53
N LEU A 480 -11.71 12.95 15.23
CA LEU A 480 -12.06 12.02 14.16
C LEU A 480 -10.81 11.26 13.69
N THR A 481 -10.64 10.02 14.13
CA THR A 481 -9.56 9.15 13.66
C THR A 481 -10.05 8.34 12.46
N ILE A 482 -9.36 8.47 11.33
CA ILE A 482 -9.57 7.66 10.12
C ILE A 482 -8.37 6.74 9.95
N GLN A 483 -8.60 5.46 10.12
CA GLN A 483 -7.61 4.39 10.04
C GLN A 483 -7.62 3.79 8.64
N TYR A 484 -6.54 3.89 7.86
CA TYR A 484 -6.46 3.36 6.48
C TYR A 484 -5.30 2.37 6.22
N GLY A 485 -5.61 1.28 5.50
CA GLY A 485 -4.71 0.16 5.20
C GLY A 485 -3.87 0.34 3.94
N SER A 486 -4.29 1.21 3.02
CA SER A 486 -3.49 1.59 1.85
C SER A 486 -3.82 3.02 1.39
N ALA A 487 -2.95 3.59 0.57
CA ALA A 487 -3.20 4.91 -0.02
C ALA A 487 -4.41 4.94 -0.99
N GLY A 488 -4.97 3.78 -1.33
CA GLY A 488 -6.22 3.65 -2.09
C GLY A 488 -7.43 4.31 -1.42
N PHE A 489 -7.39 4.48 -0.09
CA PHE A 489 -8.35 5.29 0.67
C PHE A 489 -8.58 6.69 0.06
N PHE A 490 -7.49 7.38 -0.30
CA PHE A 490 -7.58 8.73 -0.85
C PHE A 490 -8.21 8.76 -2.25
N THR A 491 -7.95 7.74 -3.07
CA THR A 491 -8.59 7.60 -4.39
C THR A 491 -10.05 7.15 -4.28
N ASP A 492 -10.39 6.26 -3.34
CA ASP A 492 -11.78 5.82 -3.11
C ASP A 492 -12.68 7.01 -2.74
N LEU A 493 -12.23 7.92 -1.86
CA LEU A 493 -12.94 9.16 -1.51
C LEU A 493 -13.22 10.08 -2.71
N LEU A 494 -12.36 10.06 -3.75
CA LEU A 494 -12.53 10.87 -4.96
C LEU A 494 -13.34 10.16 -6.04
N VAL A 495 -13.26 8.84 -6.14
CA VAL A 495 -13.87 8.03 -7.21
C VAL A 495 -15.33 7.68 -6.90
N PHE A 496 -15.65 7.34 -5.65
CA PHE A 496 -17.03 7.04 -5.27
C PHE A 496 -17.91 8.30 -5.27
N PRO A 497 -19.23 8.18 -5.50
CA PRO A 497 -20.14 9.32 -5.59
C PRO A 497 -20.20 10.17 -4.31
N THR A 498 -20.14 9.54 -3.14
CA THR A 498 -20.12 10.21 -1.83
C THR A 498 -19.09 9.57 -0.90
N PRO A 499 -18.48 10.34 0.03
CA PRO A 499 -17.59 9.79 1.06
C PRO A 499 -18.21 8.68 1.90
N SER A 500 -19.52 8.75 2.19
CA SER A 500 -20.22 7.75 3.01
C SER A 500 -20.49 6.44 2.25
N ILE A 501 -20.64 6.47 0.92
CA ILE A 501 -20.60 5.25 0.08
C ILE A 501 -19.18 4.68 0.03
N ALA A 502 -18.15 5.54 -0.08
CA ALA A 502 -16.75 5.10 -0.06
C ALA A 502 -16.41 4.39 1.27
N GLN A 503 -16.87 4.95 2.40
CA GLN A 503 -16.71 4.37 3.73
C GLN A 503 -17.41 3.01 3.82
N LEU A 504 -18.67 2.92 3.39
CA LEU A 504 -19.45 1.68 3.46
C LEU A 504 -18.81 0.56 2.65
N VAL A 505 -18.28 0.86 1.46
CA VAL A 505 -17.55 -0.12 0.64
C VAL A 505 -16.21 -0.50 1.29
N GLY A 506 -15.43 0.48 1.76
CA GLY A 506 -14.09 0.27 2.32
C GLY A 506 -14.06 -0.51 3.64
N ASP A 507 -14.94 -0.17 4.58
CA ASP A 507 -15.03 -0.83 5.89
C ASP A 507 -15.71 -2.19 5.77
N GLU A 508 -16.95 -2.24 5.28
CA GLU A 508 -17.73 -3.48 5.31
C GLU A 508 -17.15 -4.57 4.40
N THR A 509 -16.57 -4.28 3.23
CA THR A 509 -16.16 -5.37 2.32
C THR A 509 -14.76 -5.89 2.55
N GLU A 510 -13.83 -4.99 2.85
CA GLU A 510 -12.40 -5.25 2.77
C GLU A 510 -11.66 -4.88 4.05
N ALA A 511 -12.33 -4.24 5.02
CA ALA A 511 -11.71 -3.62 6.20
C ALA A 511 -10.51 -2.72 5.83
N ALA A 512 -10.56 -2.15 4.62
CA ALA A 512 -9.48 -1.36 4.02
C ALA A 512 -9.27 -0.04 4.76
N TRP A 513 -10.34 0.52 5.32
CA TRP A 513 -10.26 1.65 6.25
C TRP A 513 -11.46 1.68 7.19
N LYS A 514 -11.26 2.26 8.38
CA LYS A 514 -12.25 2.42 9.45
C LYS A 514 -12.26 3.86 9.97
N VAL A 515 -13.33 4.23 10.67
CA VAL A 515 -13.52 5.59 11.21
C VAL A 515 -14.01 5.53 12.65
N SER A 516 -13.49 6.40 13.53
CA SER A 516 -13.83 6.40 14.96
C SER A 516 -15.29 6.75 15.26
N SER A 517 -15.92 7.59 14.43
CA SER A 517 -17.33 7.98 14.57
C SER A 517 -17.94 8.36 13.23
N MET A 518 -19.01 7.66 12.83
CA MET A 518 -19.75 7.95 11.60
C MET A 518 -20.40 9.34 11.63
N ALA A 519 -20.96 9.73 12.78
CA ALA A 519 -21.61 11.03 12.93
C ALA A 519 -20.63 12.20 12.76
N LEU A 520 -19.40 12.06 13.28
CA LEU A 520 -18.33 13.04 13.06
C LEU A 520 -17.84 13.01 11.61
N PHE A 521 -17.73 11.83 11.00
CA PHE A 521 -17.38 11.67 9.58
C PHE A 521 -18.37 12.38 8.65
N ASP A 522 -19.67 12.12 8.79
CA ASP A 522 -20.72 12.75 7.97
C ASP A 522 -20.78 14.28 8.20
N ARG A 523 -20.45 14.78 9.40
CA ARG A 523 -20.36 16.22 9.69
C ARG A 523 -19.13 16.87 9.04
N VAL A 524 -17.98 16.20 9.07
CA VAL A 524 -16.76 16.66 8.38
C VAL A 524 -16.96 16.63 6.86
N PHE A 525 -17.42 15.51 6.30
CA PHE A 525 -17.57 15.32 4.85
C PHE A 525 -18.89 15.84 4.26
N GLU A 526 -19.72 16.56 5.01
CA GLU A 526 -20.99 17.16 4.57
C GLU A 526 -21.96 16.20 3.85
N ASN A 527 -22.31 15.08 4.48
CA ASN A 527 -23.27 14.14 3.89
C ASN A 527 -24.69 14.76 3.80
N SER A 528 -25.09 15.15 2.58
CA SER A 528 -26.35 15.83 2.28
C SER A 528 -27.59 15.05 2.74
N PHE A 529 -27.56 13.71 2.66
CA PHE A 529 -28.72 12.88 3.00
C PHE A 529 -29.04 12.89 4.50
N VAL A 530 -28.02 12.98 5.37
CA VAL A 530 -28.23 13.04 6.83
C VAL A 530 -28.93 14.34 7.24
N ARG A 531 -28.65 15.47 6.56
CA ARG A 531 -29.34 16.75 6.81
C ARG A 531 -30.82 16.74 6.40
N GLN A 532 -31.21 15.97 5.38
CA GLN A 532 -32.61 15.90 4.93
C GLN A 532 -33.53 15.14 5.90
N TYR A 533 -32.98 14.29 6.78
CA TYR A 533 -33.74 13.53 7.77
C TYR A 533 -33.60 14.08 9.20
N GLN A 534 -32.91 15.21 9.41
CA GLN A 534 -32.95 15.91 10.69
C GLN A 534 -34.33 16.62 10.86
N PRO A 535 -34.99 16.50 12.03
CA PRO A 535 -36.31 17.09 12.22
C PRO A 535 -36.24 18.62 12.25
N LEU A 536 -36.99 19.24 11.34
CA LEU A 536 -37.54 20.60 11.38
C LEU A 536 -36.75 21.64 12.21
N GLY A 537 -35.54 22.00 11.77
CA GLY A 537 -34.72 23.00 12.48
C GLY A 537 -33.49 23.50 11.74
N SER A 538 -32.90 22.72 10.84
CA SER A 538 -31.84 23.21 9.96
C SER A 538 -32.42 24.18 8.93
N GLY A 539 -31.80 25.36 8.78
CA GLY A 539 -32.22 26.41 7.85
C GLY A 539 -32.25 25.96 6.38
N PRO A 540 -32.78 26.80 5.47
CA PRO A 540 -32.97 26.45 4.07
C PRO A 540 -31.69 25.89 3.45
N SER A 541 -31.84 24.83 2.64
CA SER A 541 -30.72 24.25 1.90
C SER A 541 -29.97 25.35 1.14
N PRO A 542 -28.63 25.37 1.19
CA PRO A 542 -27.86 26.44 0.58
C PRO A 542 -28.23 26.54 -0.91
N PRO A 543 -28.55 27.74 -1.41
CA PRO A 543 -29.09 27.90 -2.76
C PRO A 543 -28.10 27.33 -3.80
N PRO A 544 -28.59 26.69 -4.88
CA PRO A 544 -27.74 26.03 -5.86
C PRO A 544 -26.73 27.04 -6.43
N VAL A 545 -25.45 26.82 -6.10
CA VAL A 545 -24.41 27.80 -6.38
C VAL A 545 -24.22 27.94 -7.89
N ARG A 546 -24.48 29.13 -8.42
CA ARG A 546 -24.41 29.40 -9.86
C ARG A 546 -22.96 29.34 -10.37
N LEU A 547 -22.57 28.16 -10.84
CA LEU A 547 -21.30 27.95 -11.54
C LEU A 547 -21.27 28.70 -12.87
N SER A 548 -20.10 29.21 -13.25
CA SER A 548 -19.88 29.70 -14.63
C SER A 548 -20.00 28.54 -15.62
N LYS A 549 -20.33 28.83 -16.89
CA LYS A 549 -20.53 27.80 -17.94
C LYS A 549 -19.38 26.78 -18.02
N THR A 550 -18.13 27.23 -17.90
CA THR A 550 -16.94 26.37 -17.93
C THR A 550 -16.83 25.46 -16.69
N ARG A 551 -17.07 26.01 -15.49
CA ARG A 551 -17.07 25.24 -14.23
C ARG A 551 -18.24 24.24 -14.18
N ALA A 552 -19.42 24.63 -14.67
CA ALA A 552 -20.58 23.76 -14.81
C ALA A 552 -20.31 22.58 -15.77
N PHE A 553 -19.61 22.84 -16.88
CA PHE A 553 -19.19 21.79 -17.82
C PHE A 553 -18.20 20.81 -17.18
N VAL A 554 -17.18 21.30 -16.46
CA VAL A 554 -16.21 20.44 -15.73
C VAL A 554 -16.89 19.62 -14.63
N ALA A 555 -17.80 20.22 -13.85
CA ALA A 555 -18.64 19.49 -12.88
C ALA A 555 -19.48 18.40 -13.56
N GLY A 556 -20.07 18.71 -14.72
CA GLY A 556 -20.81 17.76 -15.54
C GLY A 556 -19.96 16.56 -16.00
N LEU A 557 -18.69 16.79 -16.38
CA LEU A 557 -17.75 15.72 -16.73
C LEU A 557 -17.37 14.87 -15.51
N ILE A 558 -17.00 15.49 -14.39
CA ILE A 558 -16.65 14.81 -13.13
C ILE A 558 -17.79 13.90 -12.67
N ASN A 559 -19.00 14.45 -12.56
CA ASN A 559 -20.19 13.71 -12.12
C ASN A 559 -20.68 12.73 -13.20
N GLY A 560 -20.38 12.99 -14.48
CA GLY A 560 -20.61 12.04 -15.57
C GLY A 560 -19.73 10.79 -15.46
N LEU A 561 -18.43 10.97 -15.19
CA LEU A 561 -17.48 9.87 -15.01
C LEU A 561 -17.78 9.04 -13.76
N ARG A 562 -18.10 9.68 -12.61
CA ARG A 562 -18.52 8.94 -11.41
C ARG A 562 -19.80 8.13 -11.65
N ARG A 563 -20.81 8.72 -12.31
CA ARG A 563 -22.04 7.98 -12.68
C ARG A 563 -21.75 6.82 -13.62
N PHE A 564 -20.87 6.99 -14.60
CA PHE A 564 -20.46 5.92 -15.50
C PHE A 564 -19.78 4.78 -14.73
N TYR A 565 -18.76 5.08 -13.92
CA TYR A 565 -18.03 4.08 -13.14
C TYR A 565 -18.91 3.35 -12.13
N PHE A 566 -19.76 4.08 -11.40
CA PHE A 566 -20.67 3.48 -10.43
C PHE A 566 -21.75 2.61 -11.09
N ARG A 567 -22.30 3.02 -12.24
CA ARG A 567 -23.20 2.18 -13.05
C ARG A 567 -22.49 0.94 -13.61
N TRP A 568 -21.21 1.05 -13.98
CA TRP A 568 -20.41 -0.10 -14.40
C TRP A 568 -20.20 -1.09 -13.25
N LEU A 569 -19.88 -0.63 -12.03
CA LEU A 569 -19.83 -1.50 -10.85
C LEU A 569 -21.18 -2.16 -10.52
N LEU A 570 -22.30 -1.41 -10.63
CA LEU A 570 -23.65 -1.97 -10.45
C LEU A 570 -24.03 -2.99 -11.54
N SER A 571 -23.40 -2.97 -12.71
CA SER A 571 -23.70 -3.91 -13.80
C SER A 571 -23.31 -5.37 -13.49
N PHE A 572 -22.43 -5.58 -12.50
CA PHE A 572 -22.08 -6.92 -11.99
C PHE A 572 -23.13 -7.54 -11.06
N ILE A 573 -24.21 -6.80 -10.73
CA ILE A 573 -25.36 -7.33 -9.99
C ILE A 573 -26.36 -7.89 -11.00
N THR A 574 -26.48 -9.22 -11.02
CA THR A 574 -27.32 -9.94 -11.98
C THR A 574 -28.82 -9.77 -11.68
N PRO A 575 -29.70 -10.05 -12.66
CA PRO A 575 -31.14 -10.11 -12.40
C PRO A 575 -31.53 -11.16 -11.36
N GLU A 576 -30.75 -12.24 -11.21
CA GLU A 576 -30.94 -13.26 -10.17
C GLU A 576 -30.67 -12.66 -8.78
N ASP A 577 -29.58 -11.90 -8.62
CA ASP A 577 -29.25 -11.19 -7.38
C ASP A 577 -30.33 -10.16 -6.99
N ARG A 578 -30.90 -9.43 -7.97
CA ARG A 578 -32.00 -8.46 -7.74
C ARG A 578 -33.27 -9.12 -7.19
N ASN A 579 -33.54 -10.36 -7.60
CA ASN A 579 -34.76 -11.08 -7.23
C ASN A 579 -34.69 -11.73 -5.83
N LEU A 580 -33.53 -11.68 -5.15
CA LEU A 580 -33.38 -12.17 -3.78
C LEU A 580 -34.35 -11.46 -2.84
N ALA A 581 -35.00 -12.22 -1.94
CA ALA A 581 -36.10 -11.73 -1.10
C ALA A 581 -35.70 -10.52 -0.21
N GLN A 582 -34.43 -10.43 0.19
CA GLN A 582 -33.87 -9.33 0.97
C GLN A 582 -33.77 -8.01 0.19
N ILE A 583 -33.52 -8.08 -1.13
CA ILE A 583 -33.35 -6.90 -2.01
C ILE A 583 -34.66 -6.54 -2.70
N ARG A 584 -35.42 -7.54 -3.19
CA ARG A 584 -36.66 -7.35 -3.98
C ARG A 584 -37.73 -6.47 -3.33
N ARG A 585 -37.71 -6.32 -2.00
CA ARG A 585 -38.66 -5.48 -1.23
C ARG A 585 -38.14 -4.08 -0.91
N ARG A 586 -36.91 -3.73 -1.31
CA ARG A 586 -36.27 -2.43 -1.04
C ARG A 586 -36.34 -1.54 -2.26
N SER A 587 -36.46 -0.23 -2.04
CA SER A 587 -36.29 0.80 -3.08
C SER A 587 -34.81 1.18 -3.30
N SER A 588 -33.93 0.82 -2.37
CA SER A 588 -32.49 1.11 -2.40
C SER A 588 -31.61 -0.13 -2.22
N TRP A 589 -30.41 -0.08 -2.80
CA TRP A 589 -29.37 -1.10 -2.66
C TRP A 589 -28.80 -1.22 -1.24
N PHE A 590 -28.70 -0.09 -0.54
CA PHE A 590 -28.19 0.02 0.81
C PHE A 590 -29.30 0.48 1.77
N PRO A 591 -29.22 0.11 3.07
CA PRO A 591 -30.10 0.65 4.08
C PRO A 591 -29.84 2.16 4.34
N PRO A 592 -30.81 2.89 4.93
CA PRO A 592 -30.58 4.25 5.42
C PRO A 592 -29.36 4.32 6.36
N PRO A 593 -28.58 5.43 6.36
CA PRO A 593 -28.82 6.69 5.66
C PRO A 593 -28.37 6.71 4.19
N ASN A 594 -27.68 5.68 3.70
CA ASN A 594 -27.05 5.67 2.37
C ASN A 594 -28.07 5.26 1.28
N PHE A 595 -28.96 6.17 0.88
CA PHE A 595 -29.97 5.85 -0.15
C PHE A 595 -29.38 5.83 -1.57
N VAL A 596 -29.41 4.66 -2.22
CA VAL A 596 -29.06 4.49 -3.65
C VAL A 596 -30.16 3.69 -4.32
N ALA A 597 -30.98 4.34 -5.15
CA ALA A 597 -32.15 3.74 -5.79
C ALA A 597 -31.81 2.52 -6.68
N ILE A 598 -32.69 1.51 -6.70
CA ILE A 598 -32.53 0.30 -7.53
C ILE A 598 -32.97 0.56 -8.98
N ASP A 599 -34.14 1.17 -9.17
CA ASP A 599 -34.81 1.36 -10.47
C ASP A 599 -34.94 2.84 -10.90
N GLY A 600 -34.33 3.75 -10.15
CA GLY A 600 -34.29 5.19 -10.45
C GLY A 600 -33.02 5.62 -11.21
N PRO A 601 -33.03 6.80 -11.87
CA PRO A 601 -31.81 7.40 -12.39
C PRO A 601 -30.86 7.71 -11.22
N PHE A 602 -29.61 7.24 -11.31
CA PHE A 602 -28.61 7.55 -10.29
C PHE A 602 -28.10 8.99 -10.48
N GLU A 603 -28.62 9.90 -9.65
CA GLU A 603 -28.14 11.28 -9.54
C GLU A 603 -26.88 11.31 -8.68
N CYS A 604 -25.79 11.81 -9.26
CA CYS A 604 -24.53 12.07 -8.56
C CYS A 604 -24.36 13.59 -8.55
N ASP A 605 -24.66 14.20 -7.42
CA ASP A 605 -24.25 15.56 -7.15
C ASP A 605 -22.71 15.66 -7.08
N SER A 606 -22.22 16.89 -7.11
CA SER A 606 -20.79 17.14 -6.91
C SER A 606 -20.42 16.78 -5.47
N SER A 607 -19.40 15.93 -5.32
CA SER A 607 -18.89 15.52 -4.01
C SER A 607 -18.47 16.77 -3.22
N PRO A 608 -18.66 16.81 -1.89
CA PRO A 608 -18.20 17.92 -1.06
C PRO A 608 -16.72 18.27 -1.27
N ILE A 609 -15.89 17.29 -1.62
CA ILE A 609 -14.46 17.45 -1.95
C ILE A 609 -14.24 18.23 -3.26
N ASP A 610 -15.16 18.17 -4.23
CA ASP A 610 -15.06 18.91 -5.50
C ASP A 610 -15.43 20.39 -5.33
N ARG A 611 -16.31 20.72 -4.37
CA ARG A 611 -16.92 22.05 -4.22
C ARG A 611 -15.87 23.17 -4.16
N PRO A 612 -14.76 23.08 -3.39
CA PRO A 612 -13.72 24.12 -3.39
C PRO A 612 -13.07 24.34 -4.76
N GLY A 613 -12.84 23.29 -5.55
CA GLY A 613 -12.27 23.42 -6.90
C GLY A 613 -13.28 24.01 -7.89
N LEU A 614 -14.54 23.58 -7.82
CA LEU A 614 -15.60 24.12 -8.68
C LEU A 614 -15.94 25.58 -8.35
N LEU A 615 -15.70 26.05 -7.13
CA LEU A 615 -16.04 27.40 -6.68
C LEU A 615 -14.86 28.39 -6.65
N ALA A 616 -13.66 27.97 -6.26
CA ALA A 616 -12.49 28.83 -6.15
C ALA A 616 -11.42 28.51 -7.21
N ASP A 617 -11.00 27.25 -7.31
CA ASP A 617 -9.82 26.85 -8.09
C ASP A 617 -10.13 25.80 -9.19
N LEU A 618 -10.26 26.27 -10.43
CA LEU A 618 -10.50 25.41 -11.59
C LEU A 618 -9.34 24.41 -11.82
N SER A 619 -8.11 24.72 -11.38
CA SER A 619 -6.97 23.82 -11.52
C SER A 619 -7.12 22.58 -10.64
N LEU A 620 -7.67 22.74 -9.42
CA LEU A 620 -8.04 21.64 -8.53
C LEU A 620 -9.11 20.75 -9.16
N ALA A 621 -10.16 21.33 -9.75
CA ALA A 621 -11.19 20.57 -10.45
C ALA A 621 -10.64 19.78 -11.66
N LEU A 622 -9.71 20.37 -12.42
CA LEU A 622 -9.03 19.67 -13.52
C LEU A 622 -8.11 18.53 -13.02
N ARG A 623 -7.44 18.68 -11.86
CA ARG A 623 -6.67 17.60 -11.24
C ARG A 623 -7.57 16.43 -10.83
N ILE A 624 -8.72 16.71 -10.20
CA ILE A 624 -9.72 15.68 -9.85
C ILE A 624 -10.22 14.97 -11.11
N LEU A 625 -10.51 15.69 -12.19
CA LEU A 625 -10.91 15.11 -13.47
C LEU A 625 -9.83 14.18 -14.06
N ILE A 626 -8.56 14.59 -14.03
CA ILE A 626 -7.43 13.76 -14.52
C ILE A 626 -7.27 12.49 -13.68
N LEU A 627 -7.37 12.59 -12.35
CA LEU A 627 -7.32 11.43 -11.45
C LEU A 627 -8.47 10.46 -11.73
N LEU A 628 -9.70 10.97 -11.84
CA LEU A 628 -10.88 10.15 -12.18
C LEU A 628 -10.70 9.42 -13.51
N ILE A 629 -10.26 10.11 -14.57
CA ILE A 629 -10.00 9.48 -15.87
C ILE A 629 -8.95 8.38 -15.73
N ASN A 630 -7.83 8.66 -15.03
CA ASN A 630 -6.76 7.69 -14.85
C ASN A 630 -7.22 6.45 -14.07
N THR A 631 -7.79 6.61 -12.87
CA THR A 631 -8.21 5.50 -12.02
C THR A 631 -9.32 4.67 -12.66
N ILE A 632 -10.32 5.31 -13.27
CA ILE A 632 -11.41 4.60 -13.96
C ILE A 632 -10.86 3.84 -15.19
N SER A 633 -9.97 4.44 -15.97
CA SER A 633 -9.35 3.75 -17.11
C SER A 633 -8.43 2.59 -16.66
N ALA A 634 -7.73 2.73 -15.54
CA ALA A 634 -6.90 1.68 -14.98
C ALA A 634 -7.73 0.47 -14.49
N GLU A 635 -8.88 0.70 -13.84
CA GLU A 635 -9.84 -0.34 -13.45
C GLU A 635 -10.46 -1.05 -14.66
N LEU A 636 -10.93 -0.29 -15.66
CA LEU A 636 -11.50 -0.85 -16.90
C LEU A 636 -10.47 -1.66 -17.69
N PHE A 637 -9.23 -1.17 -17.77
CA PHE A 637 -8.14 -1.87 -18.44
C PHE A 637 -7.73 -3.12 -17.65
N SER A 638 -7.67 -3.06 -16.32
CA SER A 638 -7.45 -4.23 -15.46
C SER A 638 -8.56 -5.27 -15.61
N PHE A 639 -9.83 -4.85 -15.70
CA PHE A 639 -10.95 -5.73 -16.01
C PHE A 639 -10.82 -6.38 -17.40
N PHE A 640 -10.47 -5.61 -18.43
CA PHE A 640 -10.24 -6.17 -19.77
C PHE A 640 -9.09 -7.19 -19.77
N LEU A 641 -7.94 -6.83 -19.21
CA LEU A 641 -6.77 -7.71 -19.11
C LEU A 641 -7.09 -8.97 -18.30
N PHE A 642 -7.62 -8.84 -17.09
CA PHE A 642 -7.83 -9.97 -16.19
C PHE A 642 -9.05 -10.81 -16.57
N SER A 643 -10.17 -10.21 -16.98
CA SER A 643 -11.37 -10.98 -17.34
C SER A 643 -11.31 -11.56 -18.76
N HIS A 644 -10.87 -10.78 -19.76
CA HIS A 644 -10.98 -11.17 -21.17
C HIS A 644 -9.69 -11.76 -21.74
N LEU A 645 -8.56 -11.04 -21.60
CA LEU A 645 -7.29 -11.45 -22.21
C LEU A 645 -6.64 -12.63 -21.48
N PHE A 646 -6.42 -12.48 -20.17
CA PHE A 646 -5.70 -13.46 -19.35
C PHE A 646 -6.62 -14.40 -18.57
N ARG A 647 -7.94 -14.13 -18.51
CA ARG A 647 -8.96 -14.95 -17.81
C ARG A 647 -8.51 -15.42 -16.42
N PHE A 648 -8.08 -14.46 -15.59
CA PHE A 648 -7.70 -14.66 -14.20
C PHE A 648 -8.86 -15.23 -13.39
N ARG A 649 -8.59 -16.33 -12.69
CA ARG A 649 -9.44 -16.88 -11.65
C ARG A 649 -9.00 -16.32 -10.31
N PHE A 650 -9.91 -15.68 -9.60
CA PHE A 650 -9.66 -15.14 -8.27
C PHE A 650 -10.38 -16.00 -7.24
N VAL A 651 -9.66 -16.38 -6.18
CA VAL A 651 -10.24 -17.13 -5.07
C VAL A 651 -11.24 -16.24 -4.30
N ASP A 652 -12.27 -16.85 -3.72
CA ASP A 652 -13.35 -16.21 -2.95
C ASP A 652 -14.08 -15.06 -3.66
N SER A 653 -14.05 -15.04 -5.00
CA SER A 653 -14.67 -14.00 -5.83
C SER A 653 -14.29 -12.57 -5.40
N LYS A 654 -13.00 -12.41 -5.09
CA LYS A 654 -12.35 -11.15 -4.75
C LYS A 654 -11.88 -10.33 -5.97
N GLN A 655 -12.59 -10.43 -7.09
CA GLN A 655 -12.31 -9.53 -8.21
C GLN A 655 -12.51 -8.06 -7.75
N PRO A 656 -11.62 -7.11 -8.13
CA PRO A 656 -11.74 -5.70 -7.73
C PRO A 656 -13.09 -5.09 -8.10
N TRP A 657 -13.58 -5.38 -9.31
CA TRP A 657 -14.87 -4.90 -9.81
C TRP A 657 -16.10 -5.48 -9.09
N LEU A 658 -15.96 -6.51 -8.24
CA LEU A 658 -17.05 -7.01 -7.38
C LEU A 658 -17.13 -6.33 -6.01
N ARG A 659 -16.24 -5.36 -5.68
CA ARG A 659 -16.27 -4.56 -4.44
C ARG A 659 -17.67 -4.10 -4.07
N LEU A 660 -18.36 -3.42 -4.98
CA LEU A 660 -19.69 -2.87 -4.73
C LEU A 660 -20.76 -3.97 -4.50
N LYS A 661 -20.69 -5.09 -5.23
CA LYS A 661 -21.60 -6.22 -5.03
C LYS A 661 -21.41 -6.84 -3.64
N ARG A 662 -20.15 -7.02 -3.19
CA ARG A 662 -19.84 -7.49 -1.83
C ARG A 662 -20.42 -6.58 -0.76
N ALA A 663 -20.34 -5.25 -0.95
CA ALA A 663 -20.88 -4.26 0.01
C ALA A 663 -22.38 -4.39 0.15
N ILE A 664 -23.09 -4.40 -0.99
CA ILE A 664 -24.54 -4.54 -1.03
C ILE A 664 -24.97 -5.86 -0.36
N PHE A 665 -24.29 -6.97 -0.65
CA PHE A 665 -24.63 -8.27 -0.08
C PHE A 665 -24.45 -8.28 1.45
N ARG A 666 -23.33 -7.76 1.97
CA ARG A 666 -23.07 -7.70 3.41
C ARG A 666 -24.04 -6.76 4.14
N ALA A 667 -24.30 -5.56 3.61
CA ALA A 667 -25.27 -4.61 4.14
C ALA A 667 -26.72 -5.14 4.15
N ASN A 668 -27.03 -6.12 3.31
CA ASN A 668 -28.33 -6.82 3.25
C ASN A 668 -28.33 -8.18 3.97
N ARG A 669 -27.25 -8.54 4.69
CA ARG A 669 -27.05 -9.84 5.37
C ARG A 669 -27.22 -11.06 4.44
N ILE A 670 -26.78 -10.92 3.19
CA ILE A 670 -26.82 -11.97 2.17
C ILE A 670 -25.47 -12.70 2.17
N PRO A 671 -25.44 -14.04 2.32
CA PRO A 671 -24.18 -14.78 2.19
C PRO A 671 -23.66 -14.62 0.76
N PHE A 672 -22.40 -14.20 0.62
CA PHE A 672 -21.76 -14.00 -0.69
C PHE A 672 -21.31 -15.34 -1.30
N ASN A 673 -22.26 -16.22 -1.58
CA ASN A 673 -22.05 -17.45 -2.32
C ASN A 673 -22.18 -17.15 -3.82
N VAL A 674 -21.11 -17.29 -4.58
CA VAL A 674 -21.16 -17.16 -6.03
C VAL A 674 -21.57 -18.50 -6.65
N PRO A 675 -22.70 -18.60 -7.38
CA PRO A 675 -22.95 -19.74 -8.24
C PRO A 675 -21.96 -19.71 -9.42
N ASP A 676 -21.27 -20.84 -9.66
CA ASP A 676 -20.20 -21.05 -10.66
C ASP A 676 -20.22 -20.08 -11.86
N LEU A 677 -19.47 -18.97 -11.75
CA LEU A 677 -19.20 -18.10 -12.90
C LEU A 677 -18.37 -18.86 -13.97
N ASP A 678 -17.62 -19.87 -13.55
CA ASP A 678 -16.88 -20.83 -14.40
C ASP A 678 -17.80 -21.59 -15.39
N ARG A 679 -19.10 -21.79 -15.09
CA ARG A 679 -20.03 -22.43 -16.04
C ARG A 679 -20.43 -21.52 -17.20
N ARG A 680 -20.66 -20.22 -16.96
CA ARG A 680 -21.16 -19.29 -18.02
C ARG A 680 -20.05 -18.87 -18.99
N ILE A 681 -18.79 -18.80 -18.55
CA ILE A 681 -17.64 -18.47 -19.42
C ILE A 681 -17.25 -19.66 -20.33
N GLY A 682 -17.74 -20.87 -20.03
CA GLY A 682 -17.60 -22.07 -20.86
C GLY A 682 -18.74 -22.31 -21.87
N SER A 683 -19.84 -21.53 -21.84
CA SER A 683 -21.03 -21.82 -22.67
C SER A 683 -21.67 -20.60 -23.33
N LEU A 684 -20.87 -19.61 -23.77
CA LEU A 684 -21.32 -18.70 -24.82
C LEU A 684 -21.40 -19.48 -26.15
N ARG A 685 -22.56 -20.12 -26.38
CA ARG A 685 -22.98 -20.47 -27.75
C ARG A 685 -23.00 -19.19 -28.58
N HIS A 686 -22.65 -19.31 -29.86
CA HIS A 686 -22.65 -18.20 -30.81
C HIS A 686 -23.99 -17.44 -30.76
N PRO A 687 -23.98 -16.10 -30.84
CA PRO A 687 -25.21 -15.35 -31.09
C PRO A 687 -25.71 -15.68 -32.50
N SER A 688 -26.97 -16.10 -32.56
CA SER A 688 -27.83 -16.01 -33.74
C SER A 688 -28.46 -14.62 -33.80
#